data_AF-A0A974UD50-F1
#
_entry.id   AF-A0A974UD50-F1
#
_cell.length_a   1.000
_cell.length_b   1.000
_cell.length_c   1.000
_cell.angle_alpha   90.00
_cell.angle_beta   90.00
_cell.angle_gamma   90.00
#
_symmetry.space_group_name_H-M   'P 1'
#
loop_
_entity.id
_entity.type
_entity.pdbx_description
1 polymer ?
#
loop_
_entity_poly.entity_id
_entity_poly.type
_entity_poly.pdbx_seq_one_letter_code
_entity_poly.pdbx_strand_id
1 'polypeptide(L)'
;MSDSPTSPVSTKSASSRLAVWLFLLGIAVYLLTRLIGLADFPIYFFTDEAIQTQQATDLVSRGFRDGAGVFLPTYFENGGQFNLSLSVYAQLIPTLIFGKHVWVTRGTAVLLTLVAAASLGLTFKDAFKSRTWWLAPLLLAAVPAWFLHSRTAFETTLMVSFYAAFLAFYLRYRSDHPEFLYPALIAGALAFYSYSPGQVIVVVTGLMLLAADARYHWQHRKAALKGLALIILLALPYLRFTLTEGGAQFQHLTLLNSYWVKPFSFWEKIGMYFVRYLKGLNPFYWFWPNPSLIERIWPGVTLPTWLFSTQFDLARHTMFGYGHIFWATFPFWLAGLIRCIRRFRDPAHRTLILATLAAPSGAALVDWGITRGLVFIIPATLMIALGLEMAATWLRSKWLRLSRTLIWLAVFAVLTGFSFWMMTDALTNGPTWTDNYGLDGMQYGARQVFPRAAEIAKSEADTTVYVSSTWANGSDVLLRYFADGIPNLQMGNINAWALDYRPLDDSILFVMTEDDLDFIYSCGKFTDINIEETLAYPDGSPGFYFVRLAYVPEILDILAQEREARQALITTEMLLDGRQVTVAHSALDTNEIAHAFDGDPTTLIRTLEANPLKIVLSYPEPVQLQSATLLIGGPPTRVTVAAYLAGDQVASQTQEVGQSPVTRELTLTFDEQVTVDEIQIEVLSVYDGEIAHVHLWEITLK
;
A
#
# COMPACT_ATOMS: atom_id res chain seq x y z
N MET A 1 38.87 -64.53 30.06
CA MET A 1 37.94 -63.51 30.59
C MET A 1 38.57 -62.15 30.36
N SER A 2 38.17 -61.48 29.29
CA SER A 2 38.61 -60.13 28.92
C SER A 2 37.47 -59.45 28.19
N ASP A 3 36.61 -58.76 28.93
CA ASP A 3 35.55 -57.94 28.34
C ASP A 3 36.00 -56.48 28.28
N SER A 4 36.19 -56.00 27.05
CA SER A 4 36.31 -54.60 26.69
C SER A 4 34.92 -53.95 26.61
N PRO A 5 34.72 -52.70 27.09
CA PRO A 5 33.45 -52.02 26.95
C PRO A 5 33.34 -51.38 25.55
N THR A 6 32.44 -51.91 24.73
CA THR A 6 32.04 -51.26 23.47
C THR A 6 31.28 -49.97 23.76
N SER A 7 31.80 -48.87 23.23
CA SER A 7 31.21 -47.52 23.27
C SER A 7 29.85 -47.48 22.56
N PRO A 8 28.91 -46.60 22.97
CA PRO A 8 27.62 -46.49 22.31
C PRO A 8 27.80 -45.74 20.99
N VAL A 9 27.62 -46.45 19.88
CA VAL A 9 27.52 -45.84 18.55
C VAL A 9 26.28 -44.93 18.53
N SER A 10 26.54 -43.63 18.38
CA SER A 10 25.59 -42.55 18.17
C SER A 10 24.65 -42.83 17.00
N THR A 11 23.49 -43.41 17.28
CA THR A 11 22.37 -43.52 16.35
C THR A 11 21.56 -42.22 16.35
N LYS A 12 22.16 -41.13 15.84
CA LYS A 12 21.33 -40.06 15.23
C LYS A 12 20.60 -40.68 14.02
N SER A 13 19.40 -41.18 14.29
CA SER A 13 18.48 -41.94 13.43
C SER A 13 18.45 -41.41 11.99
N ALA A 14 18.48 -42.31 10.99
CA ALA A 14 18.36 -41.99 9.57
C ALA A 14 17.12 -41.12 9.23
N SER A 15 16.05 -41.26 10.02
CA SER A 15 14.84 -40.42 9.92
C SER A 15 15.11 -38.94 10.22
N SER A 16 16.09 -38.62 11.07
CA SER A 16 16.50 -37.25 11.36
C SER A 16 17.32 -36.65 10.21
N ARG A 17 18.10 -37.46 9.48
CA ARG A 17 18.90 -37.00 8.34
C ARG A 17 18.02 -36.68 7.14
N LEU A 18 17.04 -37.53 6.84
CA LEU A 18 16.09 -37.29 5.75
C LEU A 18 15.31 -35.99 5.95
N ALA A 19 14.82 -35.73 7.17
CA ALA A 19 14.08 -34.50 7.46
C ALA A 19 14.91 -33.23 7.25
N VAL A 20 16.22 -33.28 7.55
CA VAL A 20 17.14 -32.16 7.28
C VAL A 20 17.33 -31.97 5.77
N TRP A 21 17.55 -33.05 5.01
CA TRP A 21 17.67 -32.96 3.56
C TRP A 21 16.40 -32.41 2.90
N LEU A 22 15.22 -32.89 3.30
CA LEU A 22 13.95 -32.36 2.80
C LEU A 22 13.75 -30.89 3.19
N PHE A 23 14.23 -30.46 4.36
CA PHE A 23 14.19 -29.04 4.73
C PHE A 23 15.10 -28.21 3.82
N LEU A 24 16.35 -28.61 3.62
CA LEU A 24 17.30 -27.90 2.75
C LEU A 24 16.79 -27.84 1.31
N LEU A 25 16.25 -28.95 0.79
CA LEU A 25 15.62 -28.99 -0.53
C LEU A 25 14.36 -28.11 -0.56
N GLY A 26 13.54 -28.10 0.49
CA GLY A 26 12.37 -27.22 0.58
C GLY A 26 12.74 -25.74 0.55
N ILE A 27 13.83 -25.34 1.24
CA ILE A 27 14.38 -23.99 1.15
C ILE A 27 14.94 -23.68 -0.25
N ALA A 28 15.60 -24.66 -0.89
CA ALA A 28 16.08 -24.49 -2.26
C ALA A 28 14.90 -24.29 -3.23
N VAL A 29 13.83 -25.08 -3.12
CA VAL A 29 12.60 -24.91 -3.93
C VAL A 29 11.99 -23.52 -3.68
N TYR A 30 11.90 -23.10 -2.42
CA TYR A 30 11.44 -21.76 -2.06
C TYR A 30 12.26 -20.69 -2.78
N LEU A 31 13.59 -20.72 -2.68
CA LEU A 31 14.45 -19.73 -3.31
C LEU A 31 14.38 -19.75 -4.85
N LEU A 32 14.49 -20.94 -5.46
CA LEU A 32 14.46 -21.07 -6.91
C LEU A 32 13.17 -20.51 -7.49
N THR A 33 12.02 -20.84 -6.88
CA THR A 33 10.72 -20.35 -7.35
C THR A 33 10.53 -18.85 -7.16
N ARG A 34 11.28 -18.18 -6.28
CA ARG A 34 11.23 -16.72 -6.13
C ARG A 34 12.28 -16.00 -6.99
N LEU A 35 13.46 -16.59 -7.21
CA LEU A 35 14.56 -15.92 -7.90
C LEU A 35 14.51 -16.07 -9.43
N ILE A 36 13.97 -17.18 -9.95
CA ILE A 36 13.86 -17.39 -11.40
C ILE A 36 12.86 -16.38 -11.99
N GLY A 37 13.29 -15.64 -13.01
CA GLY A 37 12.47 -14.62 -13.70
C GLY A 37 12.02 -13.47 -12.81
N LEU A 38 12.77 -13.13 -11.75
CA LEU A 38 12.35 -12.16 -10.72
C LEU A 38 12.09 -10.75 -11.27
N ALA A 39 12.86 -10.34 -12.28
CA ALA A 39 12.59 -9.08 -12.98
C ALA A 39 11.31 -9.16 -13.81
N ASP A 40 10.98 -10.34 -14.35
CA ASP A 40 9.93 -10.54 -15.36
C ASP A 40 8.55 -10.78 -14.75
N PHE A 41 8.47 -11.39 -13.57
CA PHE A 41 7.23 -11.53 -12.82
C PHE A 41 7.39 -11.13 -11.33
N PRO A 42 6.54 -10.25 -10.79
CA PRO A 42 5.38 -9.60 -11.45
C PRO A 42 5.77 -8.68 -12.61
N ILE A 43 4.88 -8.56 -13.61
CA ILE A 43 5.18 -7.81 -14.85
C ILE A 43 5.33 -6.31 -14.64
N TYR A 44 4.61 -5.77 -13.65
CA TYR A 44 4.75 -4.38 -13.22
C TYR A 44 6.01 -4.23 -12.39
N PHE A 45 6.56 -3.03 -12.30
CA PHE A 45 7.51 -2.65 -11.26
C PHE A 45 6.99 -1.38 -10.60
N PHE A 46 6.44 -1.54 -9.39
CA PHE A 46 5.57 -0.53 -8.80
C PHE A 46 6.37 0.58 -8.11
N THR A 47 5.79 1.77 -7.98
CA THR A 47 6.45 2.90 -7.31
C THR A 47 6.82 2.58 -5.85
N ASP A 48 5.99 1.84 -5.11
CA ASP A 48 6.29 1.39 -3.74
C ASP A 48 7.50 0.42 -3.67
N GLU A 49 7.89 -0.21 -4.79
CA GLU A 49 9.14 -0.97 -4.87
C GLU A 49 10.34 -0.04 -5.16
N ALA A 50 10.17 0.86 -6.14
CA ALA A 50 11.19 1.77 -6.61
C ALA A 50 11.64 2.76 -5.52
N ILE A 51 10.67 3.33 -4.79
CA ILE A 51 10.90 4.36 -3.77
C ILE A 51 11.85 3.89 -2.67
N GLN A 52 11.80 2.60 -2.30
CA GLN A 52 12.66 2.07 -1.25
C GLN A 52 14.15 2.13 -1.64
N THR A 53 14.42 1.80 -2.90
CA THR A 53 15.78 1.83 -3.47
C THR A 53 16.22 3.25 -3.75
N GLN A 54 15.29 4.11 -4.21
CA GLN A 54 15.57 5.52 -4.44
C GLN A 54 15.90 6.24 -3.12
N GLN A 55 15.09 6.06 -2.08
CA GLN A 55 15.35 6.59 -0.74
C GLN A 55 16.66 6.05 -0.15
N ALA A 56 17.02 4.79 -0.41
CA ALA A 56 18.32 4.25 0.02
C ALA A 56 19.49 4.99 -0.65
N THR A 57 19.36 5.29 -1.94
CA THR A 57 20.35 6.07 -2.70
C THR A 57 20.43 7.51 -2.20
N ASP A 58 19.28 8.15 -2.00
CA ASP A 58 19.16 9.52 -1.49
C ASP A 58 19.73 9.64 -0.07
N LEU A 59 19.49 8.64 0.78
CA LEU A 59 20.01 8.60 2.14
C LEU A 59 21.55 8.60 2.14
N VAL A 60 22.19 7.80 1.26
CA VAL A 60 23.66 7.79 1.16
C VAL A 60 24.18 9.11 0.60
N SER A 61 23.57 9.64 -0.47
CA SER A 61 24.02 10.89 -1.10
C SER A 61 23.90 12.10 -0.17
N ARG A 62 22.94 12.08 0.77
CA ARG A 62 22.72 13.12 1.79
C ARG A 62 23.45 12.88 3.11
N GLY A 63 24.41 11.94 3.15
CA GLY A 63 25.20 11.67 4.36
C GLY A 63 24.35 11.10 5.51
N PHE A 64 23.48 10.15 5.19
CA PHE A 64 22.53 9.46 6.08
C PHE A 64 21.46 10.37 6.71
N ARG A 65 21.03 11.38 5.95
CA ARG A 65 19.91 12.26 6.29
C ARG A 65 18.77 12.16 5.28
N ASP A 66 17.54 12.31 5.73
CA ASP A 66 16.37 12.39 4.85
C ASP A 66 16.21 13.78 4.19
N GLY A 67 15.09 14.00 3.51
CA GLY A 67 14.75 15.29 2.89
C GLY A 67 14.59 16.45 3.88
N ALA A 68 14.23 16.16 5.14
CA ALA A 68 14.10 17.14 6.21
C ALA A 68 15.42 17.35 6.99
N GLY A 69 16.50 16.64 6.64
CA GLY A 69 17.79 16.72 7.31
C GLY A 69 17.92 15.85 8.57
N VAL A 70 16.96 14.97 8.85
CA VAL A 70 16.96 14.08 10.02
C VAL A 70 17.97 12.96 9.81
N PHE A 71 18.92 12.82 10.74
CA PHE A 71 19.91 11.75 10.71
C PHE A 71 19.31 10.41 11.13
N LEU A 72 19.50 9.39 10.29
CA LEU A 72 18.93 8.05 10.44
C LEU A 72 17.43 8.13 10.78
N PRO A 73 16.59 8.60 9.84
CA PRO A 73 15.17 8.79 10.05
C PRO A 73 14.50 7.48 10.48
N THR A 74 13.53 7.55 11.39
CA THR A 74 12.78 6.36 11.82
C THR A 74 11.89 5.85 10.69
N TYR A 75 11.20 6.76 10.00
CA TYR A 75 10.41 6.49 8.81
C TYR A 75 10.78 7.48 7.71
N PHE A 76 10.65 7.05 6.46
CA PHE A 76 10.84 7.86 5.27
C PHE A 76 9.48 8.17 4.64
N GLU A 77 9.42 9.31 3.98
CA GLU A 77 8.25 9.76 3.24
C GLU A 77 8.07 8.99 1.92
N ASN A 78 6.84 8.66 1.61
CA ASN A 78 6.37 8.01 0.38
C ASN A 78 5.02 8.61 -0.01
N GLY A 79 4.99 9.47 -1.03
CA GLY A 79 3.75 10.08 -1.52
C GLY A 79 2.99 10.89 -0.47
N GLY A 80 3.69 11.72 0.33
CA GLY A 80 3.06 12.59 1.34
C GLY A 80 2.76 11.93 2.68
N GLN A 81 3.20 10.69 2.90
CA GLN A 81 3.03 9.97 4.17
C GLN A 81 4.31 9.25 4.60
N PHE A 82 4.51 9.14 5.91
CA PHE A 82 5.61 8.36 6.49
C PHE A 82 5.20 6.91 6.71
N ASN A 83 5.73 6.00 5.88
CA ASN A 83 5.37 4.58 5.96
C ASN A 83 6.54 3.60 5.67
N LEU A 84 7.67 4.06 5.12
CA LEU A 84 8.84 3.22 4.83
C LEU A 84 9.86 3.29 5.97
N SER A 85 10.59 2.21 6.23
CA SER A 85 11.70 2.25 7.20
C SER A 85 12.69 1.10 6.96
N LEU A 86 12.48 -0.07 7.57
CA LEU A 86 13.41 -1.20 7.46
C LEU A 86 13.67 -1.61 6.00
N SER A 87 12.65 -1.48 5.15
CA SER A 87 12.72 -1.69 3.71
C SER A 87 13.79 -0.84 3.03
N VAL A 88 13.87 0.46 3.34
CA VAL A 88 14.89 1.37 2.80
C VAL A 88 16.29 0.97 3.27
N TYR A 89 16.44 0.73 4.58
CA TYR A 89 17.73 0.33 5.15
C TYR A 89 18.24 -0.99 4.57
N ALA A 90 17.35 -1.94 4.30
CA ALA A 90 17.70 -3.22 3.68
C ALA A 90 18.28 -3.06 2.26
N GLN A 91 17.86 -2.04 1.51
CA GLN A 91 18.33 -1.80 0.15
C GLN A 91 19.70 -1.11 0.08
N LEU A 92 20.22 -0.54 1.18
CA LEU A 92 21.46 0.24 1.16
C LEU A 92 22.64 -0.54 0.58
N ILE A 93 23.00 -1.68 1.18
CA ILE A 93 24.18 -2.45 0.77
C ILE A 93 24.00 -3.04 -0.64
N PRO A 94 22.89 -3.71 -0.98
CA PRO A 94 22.69 -4.24 -2.33
C PRO A 94 22.75 -3.17 -3.41
N THR A 95 22.12 -2.01 -3.18
CA THR A 95 22.09 -0.91 -4.15
C THR A 95 23.47 -0.28 -4.34
N LEU A 96 24.26 -0.15 -3.26
CA LEU A 96 25.64 0.36 -3.36
C LEU A 96 26.57 -0.56 -4.16
N ILE A 97 26.35 -1.87 -4.10
CA ILE A 97 27.19 -2.86 -4.78
C ILE A 97 26.76 -3.06 -6.23
N PHE A 98 25.46 -3.16 -6.48
CA PHE A 98 24.91 -3.59 -7.78
C PHE A 98 24.21 -2.47 -8.55
N GLY A 99 23.97 -1.31 -7.95
CA GLY A 99 23.19 -0.22 -8.55
C GLY A 99 21.68 -0.45 -8.53
N LYS A 100 20.93 0.46 -9.17
CA LYS A 100 19.47 0.41 -9.27
C LYS A 100 19.04 -0.55 -10.39
N HIS A 101 18.68 -1.77 -10.00
CA HIS A 101 18.10 -2.76 -10.90
C HIS A 101 16.93 -3.49 -10.24
N VAL A 102 15.88 -3.77 -11.03
CA VAL A 102 14.66 -4.43 -10.54
C VAL A 102 14.97 -5.74 -9.81
N TRP A 103 15.89 -6.54 -10.35
CA TRP A 103 16.29 -7.82 -9.74
C TRP A 103 17.04 -7.64 -8.41
N VAL A 104 17.76 -6.53 -8.22
CA VAL A 104 18.44 -6.20 -6.95
C VAL A 104 17.40 -5.83 -5.91
N THR A 105 16.53 -4.87 -6.24
CA THR A 105 15.45 -4.38 -5.36
C THR A 105 14.57 -5.53 -4.86
N ARG A 106 14.09 -6.37 -5.78
CA ARG A 106 13.27 -7.54 -5.44
C ARG A 106 14.09 -8.66 -4.79
N GLY A 107 15.31 -8.89 -5.24
CA GLY A 107 16.20 -9.93 -4.71
C GLY A 107 16.50 -9.73 -3.23
N THR A 108 16.72 -8.50 -2.80
CA THR A 108 16.86 -8.12 -1.38
C THR A 108 15.65 -8.56 -0.56
N ALA A 109 14.44 -8.27 -1.04
CA ALA A 109 13.21 -8.66 -0.35
C ALA A 109 13.04 -10.20 -0.31
N VAL A 110 13.29 -10.90 -1.42
CA VAL A 110 13.26 -12.38 -1.48
C VAL A 110 14.17 -12.98 -0.41
N LEU A 111 15.40 -12.46 -0.26
CA LEU A 111 16.35 -12.94 0.75
C LEU A 111 15.84 -12.72 2.18
N LEU A 112 15.18 -11.59 2.46
CA LEU A 112 14.56 -11.34 3.76
C LEU A 112 13.36 -12.26 4.00
N THR A 113 12.62 -12.64 2.96
CA THR A 113 11.49 -13.58 3.11
C THR A 113 11.91 -15.00 3.51
N LEU A 114 13.18 -15.37 3.35
CA LEU A 114 13.72 -16.63 3.92
C LEU A 114 13.51 -16.73 5.42
N VAL A 115 13.50 -15.59 6.12
CA VAL A 115 13.23 -15.53 7.56
C VAL A 115 11.86 -16.14 7.86
N ALA A 116 10.84 -15.88 7.03
CA ALA A 116 9.52 -16.50 7.18
C ALA A 116 9.59 -18.03 7.02
N ALA A 117 10.18 -18.50 5.92
CA ALA A 117 10.27 -19.93 5.60
C ALA A 117 11.04 -20.71 6.69
N ALA A 118 12.17 -20.18 7.13
CA ALA A 118 12.96 -20.76 8.22
C ALA A 118 12.20 -20.74 9.54
N SER A 119 11.56 -19.63 9.90
CA SER A 119 10.81 -19.48 11.15
C SER A 119 9.62 -20.44 11.24
N LEU A 120 8.90 -20.65 10.14
CA LEU A 120 7.82 -21.64 10.06
C LEU A 120 8.35 -23.06 10.26
N GLY A 121 9.43 -23.43 9.58
CA GLY A 121 10.07 -24.74 9.74
C GLY A 121 10.56 -24.98 11.18
N LEU A 122 11.24 -23.99 11.76
CA LEU A 122 11.72 -24.05 13.15
C LEU A 122 10.56 -24.09 14.15
N THR A 123 9.49 -23.34 13.93
CA THR A 123 8.27 -23.41 14.77
C THR A 123 7.68 -24.82 14.74
N PHE A 124 7.55 -25.40 13.55
CA PHE A 124 6.98 -26.74 13.41
C PHE A 124 7.87 -27.84 14.01
N LYS A 125 9.20 -27.65 13.96
CA LYS A 125 10.19 -28.52 14.60
C LYS A 125 10.20 -28.39 16.12
N ASP A 126 10.31 -27.18 16.64
CA ASP A 126 10.68 -26.92 18.03
C ASP A 126 9.45 -26.72 18.91
N ALA A 127 8.39 -26.05 18.44
CA ALA A 127 7.17 -25.83 19.22
C ALA A 127 6.21 -27.03 19.09
N PHE A 128 5.98 -27.50 17.86
CA PHE A 128 5.07 -28.63 17.61
C PHE A 128 5.74 -30.01 17.67
N LYS A 129 7.07 -30.07 17.82
CA LYS A 129 7.87 -31.30 17.89
C LYS A 129 7.64 -32.24 16.69
N SER A 130 7.30 -31.67 15.52
CA SER A 130 6.99 -32.44 14.32
C SER A 130 8.26 -32.99 13.67
N ARG A 131 8.19 -34.24 13.20
CA ARG A 131 9.24 -34.86 12.39
C ARG A 131 9.22 -34.41 10.92
N THR A 132 8.14 -33.76 10.52
CA THR A 132 7.90 -33.27 9.16
C THR A 132 8.00 -31.75 9.10
N TRP A 133 8.90 -31.18 9.91
CA TRP A 133 9.11 -29.74 10.01
C TRP A 133 9.51 -29.06 8.68
N TRP A 134 10.11 -29.81 7.76
CA TRP A 134 10.36 -29.38 6.37
C TRP A 134 9.10 -29.07 5.55
N LEU A 135 7.93 -29.55 5.98
CA LEU A 135 6.66 -29.32 5.29
C LEU A 135 6.27 -27.84 5.30
N ALA A 136 6.54 -27.12 6.40
CA ALA A 136 6.10 -25.75 6.59
C ALA A 136 6.70 -24.75 5.57
N PRO A 137 8.03 -24.70 5.32
CA PRO A 137 8.58 -23.83 4.28
C PRO A 137 8.11 -24.20 2.87
N LEU A 138 7.89 -25.49 2.59
CA LEU A 138 7.43 -25.95 1.29
C LEU A 138 5.94 -25.62 1.04
N LEU A 139 5.11 -25.68 2.09
CA LEU A 139 3.74 -25.19 2.02
C LEU A 139 3.70 -23.68 1.79
N LEU A 140 4.53 -22.91 2.52
CA LEU A 140 4.66 -21.46 2.28
C LEU A 140 5.08 -21.18 0.82
N ALA A 141 6.00 -21.99 0.27
CA ALA A 141 6.41 -21.88 -1.12
C ALA A 141 5.22 -22.04 -2.10
N ALA A 142 4.24 -22.87 -1.73
CA ALA A 142 3.04 -23.18 -2.49
C ALA A 142 1.82 -22.29 -2.18
N VAL A 143 1.97 -21.21 -1.40
CA VAL A 143 0.87 -20.24 -1.16
C VAL A 143 0.89 -19.17 -2.28
N PRO A 144 -0.17 -19.03 -3.10
CA PRO A 144 -0.18 -18.10 -4.24
C PRO A 144 0.06 -16.63 -3.88
N ALA A 145 -0.67 -16.08 -2.91
CA ALA A 145 -0.47 -14.68 -2.50
C ALA A 145 0.95 -14.45 -1.93
N TRP A 146 1.50 -15.42 -1.21
CA TRP A 146 2.88 -15.34 -0.74
C TRP A 146 3.86 -15.43 -1.91
N PHE A 147 3.65 -16.31 -2.87
CA PHE A 147 4.49 -16.40 -4.08
C PHE A 147 4.53 -15.07 -4.83
N LEU A 148 3.38 -14.44 -5.07
CA LEU A 148 3.30 -13.15 -5.74
C LEU A 148 4.06 -12.07 -4.95
N HIS A 149 3.67 -11.84 -3.69
CA HIS A 149 4.21 -10.72 -2.92
C HIS A 149 5.65 -10.93 -2.45
N SER A 150 6.08 -12.17 -2.17
CA SER A 150 7.49 -12.43 -1.82
C SER A 150 8.46 -12.20 -2.97
N ARG A 151 7.95 -11.99 -4.20
CA ARG A 151 8.71 -11.59 -5.38
C ARG A 151 8.67 -10.08 -5.64
N THR A 152 7.89 -9.31 -4.89
CA THR A 152 7.94 -7.85 -4.91
C THR A 152 8.82 -7.32 -3.79
N ALA A 153 9.22 -6.06 -3.87
CA ALA A 153 9.93 -5.40 -2.78
C ALA A 153 9.01 -4.79 -1.72
N PHE A 154 7.70 -5.08 -1.69
CA PHE A 154 6.78 -4.44 -0.73
C PHE A 154 7.13 -4.76 0.73
N GLU A 155 7.04 -3.74 1.58
CA GLU A 155 7.42 -3.76 3.00
C GLU A 155 6.57 -4.72 3.83
N THR A 156 5.34 -5.00 3.36
CA THR A 156 4.46 -6.01 3.97
C THR A 156 5.14 -7.38 4.07
N THR A 157 5.95 -7.77 3.08
CA THR A 157 6.61 -9.09 3.12
C THR A 157 7.70 -9.17 4.18
N LEU A 158 8.42 -8.06 4.40
CA LEU A 158 9.40 -7.93 5.48
C LEU A 158 8.67 -8.02 6.83
N MET A 159 7.58 -7.27 6.99
CA MET A 159 6.75 -7.30 8.20
C MET A 159 6.31 -8.73 8.53
N VAL A 160 5.73 -9.45 7.57
CA VAL A 160 5.25 -10.82 7.77
C VAL A 160 6.39 -11.78 8.09
N SER A 161 7.56 -11.58 7.48
CA SER A 161 8.74 -12.42 7.71
C SER A 161 9.30 -12.26 9.11
N PHE A 162 9.44 -11.03 9.59
CA PHE A 162 9.87 -10.77 10.97
C PHE A 162 8.78 -11.11 12.00
N TYR A 163 7.49 -11.00 11.63
CA TYR A 163 6.39 -11.47 12.47
C TYR A 163 6.44 -13.00 12.65
N ALA A 164 6.76 -13.76 11.60
CA ALA A 164 6.97 -15.20 11.71
C ALA A 164 8.15 -15.54 12.65
N ALA A 165 9.26 -14.80 12.57
CA ALA A 165 10.38 -14.94 13.49
C ALA A 165 10.02 -14.58 14.93
N PHE A 166 9.23 -13.51 15.13
CA PHE A 166 8.69 -13.12 16.43
C PHE A 166 7.92 -14.28 17.07
N LEU A 167 6.98 -14.89 16.33
CA LEU A 167 6.22 -16.05 16.84
C LEU A 167 7.13 -17.25 17.11
N ALA A 168 8.08 -17.55 16.23
CA ALA A 168 9.00 -18.67 16.39
C ALA A 168 9.85 -18.54 17.66
N PHE A 169 10.44 -17.37 17.89
CA PHE A 169 11.22 -17.08 19.09
C PHE A 169 10.34 -17.00 20.34
N TYR A 170 9.13 -16.45 20.25
CA TYR A 170 8.20 -16.41 21.37
C TYR A 170 7.78 -17.82 21.81
N LEU A 171 7.52 -18.73 20.86
CA LEU A 171 7.19 -20.12 21.18
C LEU A 171 8.38 -20.89 21.78
N ARG A 172 9.60 -20.53 21.38
CA ARG A 172 10.81 -21.05 22.02
C ARG A 172 11.00 -20.51 23.43
N TYR A 173 10.70 -19.23 23.66
CA TYR A 173 10.59 -18.65 24.99
C TYR A 173 9.59 -19.44 25.85
N ARG A 174 8.44 -19.84 25.29
CA ARG A 174 7.45 -20.68 25.99
C ARG A 174 7.85 -22.15 26.19
N SER A 175 8.98 -22.57 25.64
CA SER A 175 9.50 -23.93 25.76
C SER A 175 10.66 -24.03 26.77
N ASP A 176 10.61 -23.24 27.86
CA ASP A 176 11.60 -23.17 28.95
C ASP A 176 12.99 -22.66 28.57
N HIS A 177 13.03 -21.79 27.56
CA HIS A 177 14.23 -21.05 27.15
C HIS A 177 13.99 -19.53 27.29
N PRO A 178 14.02 -18.98 28.51
CA PRO A 178 13.62 -17.60 28.79
C PRO A 178 14.42 -16.53 28.03
N GLU A 179 15.64 -16.86 27.60
CA GLU A 179 16.51 -16.01 26.78
C GLU A 179 15.94 -15.71 25.38
N PHE A 180 15.03 -16.54 24.87
CA PHE A 180 14.42 -16.32 23.56
C PHE A 180 13.36 -15.21 23.56
N LEU A 181 13.03 -14.65 24.72
CA LEU A 181 12.20 -13.45 24.79
C LEU A 181 12.87 -12.28 24.06
N TYR A 182 14.19 -12.10 24.19
CA TYR A 182 14.89 -10.96 23.59
C TYR A 182 14.90 -10.98 22.06
N PRO A 183 15.30 -12.08 21.37
CA PRO A 183 15.18 -12.15 19.92
C PRO A 183 13.73 -12.10 19.44
N ALA A 184 12.75 -12.58 20.22
CA ALA A 184 11.34 -12.38 19.90
C ALA A 184 10.98 -10.89 19.87
N LEU A 185 11.39 -10.12 20.89
CA LEU A 185 11.13 -8.68 20.94
C LEU A 185 11.85 -7.90 19.83
N ILE A 186 13.08 -8.27 19.48
CA ILE A 186 13.80 -7.68 18.34
C ILE A 186 13.08 -7.98 17.03
N ALA A 187 12.68 -9.23 16.79
CA ALA A 187 11.92 -9.60 15.60
C ALA A 187 10.55 -8.90 15.55
N GLY A 188 9.88 -8.75 16.69
CA GLY A 188 8.64 -7.97 16.81
C GLY A 188 8.85 -6.50 16.47
N ALA A 189 9.94 -5.88 16.94
CA ALA A 189 10.28 -4.51 16.58
C ALA A 189 10.62 -4.38 15.08
N LEU A 190 11.38 -5.30 14.50
CA LEU A 190 11.64 -5.30 13.06
C LEU A 190 10.35 -5.40 12.25
N ALA A 191 9.38 -6.23 12.68
CA ALA A 191 8.06 -6.29 12.07
C ALA A 191 7.27 -4.97 12.24
N PHE A 192 7.30 -4.38 13.43
CA PHE A 192 6.66 -3.10 13.75
C PHE A 192 7.17 -1.95 12.86
N TYR A 193 8.49 -1.86 12.68
CA TYR A 193 9.12 -0.84 11.83
C TYR A 193 9.13 -1.20 10.34
N SER A 194 8.61 -2.36 9.92
CA SER A 194 8.57 -2.70 8.50
C SER A 194 7.39 -2.06 7.78
N TYR A 195 6.19 -2.07 8.38
CA TYR A 195 4.96 -1.71 7.68
C TYR A 195 3.89 -1.19 8.64
N SER A 196 3.16 -0.14 8.25
CA SER A 196 2.21 0.58 9.13
C SER A 196 1.12 -0.33 9.74
N PRO A 197 0.32 -1.10 8.97
CA PRO A 197 -0.61 -2.10 9.54
C PRO A 197 0.06 -3.11 10.48
N GLY A 198 1.34 -3.43 10.23
CA GLY A 198 2.14 -4.31 11.07
C GLY A 198 2.31 -3.82 12.50
N GLN A 199 2.32 -2.50 12.71
CA GLN A 199 2.45 -1.89 14.05
C GLN A 199 1.30 -2.36 14.96
N VAL A 200 0.07 -2.22 14.47
CA VAL A 200 -1.14 -2.64 15.20
C VAL A 200 -1.14 -4.15 15.42
N ILE A 201 -0.83 -4.93 14.38
CA ILE A 201 -0.80 -6.40 14.45
C ILE A 201 0.19 -6.87 15.53
N VAL A 202 1.42 -6.35 15.53
CA VAL A 202 2.45 -6.73 16.50
C VAL A 202 2.04 -6.35 17.93
N VAL A 203 1.49 -5.15 18.13
CA VAL A 203 1.02 -4.69 19.44
C VAL A 203 -0.12 -5.56 19.95
N VAL A 204 -1.14 -5.82 19.12
CA VAL A 204 -2.29 -6.66 19.49
C VAL A 204 -1.83 -8.08 19.81
N THR A 205 -0.98 -8.69 18.96
CA THR A 205 -0.42 -10.03 19.24
C THR A 205 0.38 -10.02 20.54
N GLY A 206 1.24 -9.03 20.77
CA GLY A 206 2.03 -8.89 21.99
C GLY A 206 1.17 -8.79 23.25
N LEU A 207 0.11 -7.98 23.23
CA LEU A 207 -0.85 -7.84 24.33
C LEU A 207 -1.63 -9.12 24.59
N MET A 208 -2.11 -9.79 23.53
CA MET A 208 -2.80 -11.08 23.65
C MET A 208 -1.89 -12.15 24.27
N LEU A 209 -0.62 -12.20 23.86
CA LEU A 209 0.37 -13.13 24.40
C LEU A 209 0.72 -12.80 25.86
N LEU A 210 0.95 -11.52 26.18
CA LEU A 210 1.19 -11.05 27.55
C LEU A 210 0.07 -11.45 28.50
N ALA A 211 -1.19 -11.27 28.08
CA ALA A 211 -2.35 -11.67 28.86
C ALA A 211 -2.48 -13.21 28.97
N ALA A 212 -2.35 -13.92 27.85
CA ALA A 212 -2.51 -15.38 27.80
C ALA A 212 -1.42 -16.14 28.58
N ASP A 213 -0.21 -15.57 28.67
CA ASP A 213 0.96 -16.13 29.33
C ASP A 213 1.40 -15.34 30.59
N ALA A 214 0.53 -14.51 31.17
CA ALA A 214 0.84 -13.66 32.32
C ALA A 214 1.53 -14.41 33.48
N ARG A 215 1.03 -15.61 33.80
CA ARG A 215 1.63 -16.48 34.83
C ARG A 215 3.06 -16.90 34.50
N TYR A 216 3.35 -17.19 33.22
CA TYR A 216 4.67 -17.59 32.76
C TYR A 216 5.66 -16.41 32.79
N HIS A 217 5.23 -15.23 32.35
CA HIS A 217 6.03 -14.00 32.49
C HIS A 217 6.38 -13.70 33.95
N TRP A 218 5.44 -13.93 34.87
CA TRP A 218 5.68 -13.75 36.30
C TRP A 218 6.68 -14.77 36.86
N GLN A 219 6.56 -16.05 36.49
CA GLN A 219 7.53 -17.10 36.85
C GLN A 219 8.94 -16.73 36.38
N HIS A 220 9.06 -16.14 35.18
CA HIS A 220 10.32 -15.68 34.60
C HIS A 220 10.53 -14.16 34.71
N ARG A 221 10.09 -13.54 35.81
CA ARG A 221 10.09 -12.07 36.00
C ARG A 221 11.41 -11.36 35.71
N LYS A 222 12.56 -11.99 35.94
CA LYS A 222 13.87 -11.41 35.61
C LYS A 222 14.06 -11.23 34.10
N ALA A 223 13.67 -12.24 33.31
CA ALA A 223 13.69 -12.15 31.86
C ALA A 223 12.62 -11.17 31.36
N ALA A 224 11.42 -11.19 31.95
CA ALA A 224 10.35 -10.25 31.61
C ALA A 224 10.74 -8.79 31.87
N LEU A 225 11.38 -8.46 33.00
CA LEU A 225 11.86 -7.11 33.32
C LEU A 225 12.95 -6.64 32.34
N LYS A 226 13.90 -7.51 32.00
CA LYS A 226 14.89 -7.21 30.96
C LYS A 226 14.24 -7.04 29.58
N GLY A 227 13.22 -7.84 29.28
CA GLY A 227 12.40 -7.72 28.07
C GLY A 227 11.68 -6.37 28.02
N LEU A 228 11.11 -5.91 29.14
CA LEU A 228 10.49 -4.59 29.24
C LEU A 228 11.50 -3.47 28.96
N ALA A 229 12.70 -3.54 29.57
CA ALA A 229 13.75 -2.58 29.28
C ALA A 229 14.16 -2.57 27.79
N LEU A 230 14.21 -3.75 27.17
CA LEU A 230 14.47 -3.88 25.73
C LEU A 230 13.33 -3.30 24.87
N ILE A 231 12.05 -3.52 25.23
CA ILE A 231 10.91 -2.90 24.53
C ILE A 231 11.01 -1.38 24.58
N ILE A 232 11.31 -0.82 25.77
CA ILE A 232 11.47 0.63 25.93
C ILE A 232 12.58 1.15 25.00
N LEU A 233 13.72 0.46 24.98
CA LEU A 233 14.83 0.80 24.07
C LEU A 233 14.42 0.74 22.59
N LEU A 234 13.73 -0.32 22.19
CA LEU A 234 13.25 -0.52 20.82
C LEU A 234 12.15 0.47 20.42
N ALA A 235 11.42 1.05 21.38
CA ALA A 235 10.40 2.05 21.15
C ALA A 235 10.95 3.48 21.03
N LEU A 236 12.22 3.73 21.41
CA LEU A 236 12.81 5.07 21.36
C LEU A 236 12.78 5.72 19.96
N PRO A 237 13.10 5.01 18.86
CA PRO A 237 13.00 5.60 17.52
C PRO A 237 11.58 6.02 17.14
N TYR A 238 10.58 5.23 17.53
CA TYR A 238 9.17 5.55 17.33
C TYR A 238 8.70 6.72 18.21
N LEU A 239 9.17 6.80 19.46
CA LEU A 239 8.89 7.93 20.33
C LEU A 239 9.50 9.22 19.78
N ARG A 240 10.76 9.17 19.33
CA ARG A 240 11.41 10.29 18.64
C ARG A 240 10.57 10.75 17.45
N PHE A 241 10.15 9.82 16.59
CA PHE A 241 9.32 10.12 15.43
C PHE A 241 7.98 10.75 15.81
N THR A 242 7.26 10.18 16.77
CA THR A 242 5.96 10.73 17.22
C THR A 242 6.10 12.14 17.81
N LEU A 243 7.22 12.45 18.47
CA LEU A 243 7.49 13.77 19.03
C LEU A 243 7.87 14.80 17.97
N THR A 244 8.56 14.40 16.89
CA THR A 244 8.96 15.30 15.80
C THR A 244 7.86 15.46 14.75
N GLU A 245 7.10 14.41 14.48
CA GLU A 245 6.12 14.29 13.39
C GLU A 245 4.70 14.00 13.93
N GLY A 246 4.26 14.71 14.98
CA GLY A 246 3.03 14.38 15.72
C GLY A 246 1.74 14.33 14.88
N GLY A 247 1.68 15.03 13.75
CA GLY A 247 0.55 15.02 12.81
C GLY A 247 0.57 13.88 11.78
N ALA A 248 1.70 13.18 11.60
CA ALA A 248 1.89 12.26 10.48
C ALA A 248 0.91 11.08 10.47
N GLN A 249 0.53 10.55 11.63
CA GLN A 249 -0.44 9.44 11.71
C GLN A 249 -1.85 9.88 11.32
N PHE A 250 -2.25 11.09 11.72
CA PHE A 250 -3.54 11.65 11.34
C PHE A 250 -3.57 11.90 9.83
N GLN A 251 -2.52 12.52 9.28
CA GLN A 251 -2.37 12.74 7.83
C GLN A 251 -2.40 11.43 7.04
N HIS A 252 -1.70 10.40 7.49
CA HIS A 252 -1.70 9.07 6.86
C HIS A 252 -3.12 8.48 6.82
N LEU A 253 -3.87 8.53 7.92
CA LEU A 253 -5.26 8.05 7.94
C LEU A 253 -6.18 8.89 7.04
N THR A 254 -5.97 10.20 6.95
CA THR A 254 -6.70 11.08 6.03
C THR A 254 -6.41 10.74 4.56
N LEU A 255 -5.14 10.55 4.19
CA LEU A 255 -4.73 10.15 2.84
C LEU A 255 -5.31 8.78 2.43
N LEU A 256 -5.46 7.87 3.39
CA LEU A 256 -6.08 6.58 3.17
C LEU A 256 -7.62 6.61 3.23
N ASN A 257 -8.22 7.80 3.36
CA ASN A 257 -9.66 8.00 3.53
C ASN A 257 -10.25 7.11 4.63
N SER A 258 -9.56 7.03 5.77
CA SER A 258 -9.99 6.20 6.89
C SER A 258 -11.26 6.78 7.52
N TYR A 259 -12.25 5.92 7.75
CA TYR A 259 -13.46 6.28 8.48
C TYR A 259 -13.19 6.76 9.93
N TRP A 260 -11.98 6.54 10.48
CA TRP A 260 -11.61 7.05 11.80
C TRP A 260 -11.47 8.56 11.86
N VAL A 261 -11.08 9.21 10.75
CA VAL A 261 -10.92 10.67 10.68
C VAL A 261 -12.20 11.38 10.25
N LYS A 262 -13.21 10.63 9.80
CA LYS A 262 -14.52 11.16 9.37
C LYS A 262 -15.44 11.49 10.55
N PRO A 263 -16.42 12.39 10.40
CA PRO A 263 -17.33 12.84 11.47
C PRO A 263 -18.41 11.81 11.87
N PHE A 264 -18.10 10.50 11.83
CA PHE A 264 -18.99 9.45 12.35
C PHE A 264 -19.00 9.39 13.87
N SER A 265 -20.10 8.94 14.45
CA SER A 265 -20.17 8.66 15.88
C SER A 265 -19.19 7.54 16.27
N PHE A 266 -18.78 7.54 17.54
CA PHE A 266 -17.86 6.52 18.06
C PHE A 266 -18.36 5.09 17.80
N TRP A 267 -19.66 4.83 18.00
CA TRP A 267 -20.24 3.50 17.82
C TRP A 267 -20.29 3.05 16.37
N GLU A 268 -20.54 3.97 15.44
CA GLU A 268 -20.44 3.69 14.00
C GLU A 268 -19.02 3.30 13.60
N LYS A 269 -18.01 4.04 14.10
CA LYS A 269 -16.58 3.70 13.86
C LYS A 269 -16.24 2.31 14.40
N ILE A 270 -16.72 1.95 15.58
CA ILE A 270 -16.53 0.60 16.15
C ILE A 270 -17.24 -0.47 15.31
N GLY A 271 -18.47 -0.24 14.88
CA GLY A 271 -19.20 -1.15 13.99
C GLY A 271 -18.47 -1.35 12.66
N MET A 272 -18.01 -0.26 12.05
CA MET A 272 -17.21 -0.25 10.82
C MET A 272 -15.88 -1.00 10.98
N TYR A 273 -15.19 -0.82 12.10
CA TYR A 273 -13.98 -1.58 12.43
C TYR A 273 -14.27 -3.07 12.52
N PHE A 274 -15.34 -3.45 13.25
CA PHE A 274 -15.69 -4.85 13.45
C PHE A 274 -16.06 -5.55 12.13
N VAL A 275 -16.84 -4.89 11.26
CA VAL A 275 -17.17 -5.42 9.93
C VAL A 275 -15.91 -5.65 9.11
N ARG A 276 -15.00 -4.67 9.03
CA ARG A 276 -13.73 -4.78 8.29
C ARG A 276 -12.81 -5.85 8.87
N TYR A 277 -12.75 -5.95 10.20
CA TYR A 277 -12.01 -6.99 10.90
C TYR A 277 -12.51 -8.39 10.54
N LEU A 278 -13.83 -8.60 10.50
CA LEU A 278 -14.41 -9.90 10.13
C LEU A 278 -14.16 -10.28 8.67
N LYS A 279 -14.05 -9.32 7.74
CA LYS A 279 -13.67 -9.60 6.34
C LYS A 279 -12.37 -10.43 6.29
N GLY A 280 -11.40 -10.10 7.13
CA GLY A 280 -10.11 -10.79 7.18
C GLY A 280 -10.13 -12.20 7.74
N LEU A 281 -11.19 -12.59 8.44
CA LEU A 281 -11.39 -13.96 8.94
C LEU A 281 -12.26 -14.81 8.01
N ASN A 282 -12.77 -14.23 6.91
CA ASN A 282 -13.59 -14.94 5.95
C ASN A 282 -12.76 -16.01 5.21
N PRO A 283 -13.03 -17.32 5.35
CA PRO A 283 -12.27 -18.35 4.63
C PRO A 283 -12.47 -18.30 3.12
N PHE A 284 -13.59 -17.77 2.62
CA PHE A 284 -13.80 -17.62 1.18
C PHE A 284 -12.79 -16.65 0.59
N TYR A 285 -12.55 -15.52 1.26
CA TYR A 285 -11.49 -14.59 0.88
C TYR A 285 -10.15 -15.31 0.65
N TRP A 286 -9.71 -16.10 1.63
CA TRP A 286 -8.41 -16.75 1.59
C TRP A 286 -8.30 -17.90 0.60
N PHE A 287 -9.29 -18.78 0.52
CA PHE A 287 -9.16 -20.06 -0.17
C PHE A 287 -9.87 -20.10 -1.52
N TRP A 288 -10.88 -19.28 -1.76
CA TRP A 288 -11.69 -19.41 -2.97
C TRP A 288 -11.01 -18.74 -4.17
N PRO A 289 -10.87 -19.42 -5.32
CA PRO A 289 -10.20 -18.86 -6.49
C PRO A 289 -11.04 -17.80 -7.20
N ASN A 290 -10.36 -16.78 -7.75
CA ASN A 290 -10.98 -15.72 -8.55
C ASN A 290 -10.33 -15.64 -9.96
N PRO A 291 -11.06 -15.87 -11.06
CA PRO A 291 -12.44 -16.38 -11.10
C PRO A 291 -12.49 -17.83 -10.61
N SER A 292 -13.66 -18.23 -10.10
CA SER A 292 -13.87 -19.58 -9.58
C SER A 292 -13.89 -20.64 -10.69
N LEU A 293 -13.66 -21.90 -10.32
CA LEU A 293 -13.77 -23.01 -11.28
C LEU A 293 -15.19 -23.11 -11.88
N ILE A 294 -16.21 -22.75 -11.10
CA ILE A 294 -17.62 -22.74 -11.54
C ILE A 294 -17.80 -21.69 -12.63
N GLU A 295 -17.33 -20.46 -12.39
CA GLU A 295 -17.40 -19.37 -13.38
C GLU A 295 -16.59 -19.66 -14.64
N ARG A 296 -15.48 -20.40 -14.50
CA ARG A 296 -14.68 -20.87 -15.65
C ARG A 296 -15.41 -21.92 -16.50
N ILE A 297 -16.15 -22.84 -15.88
CA ILE A 297 -16.87 -23.91 -16.59
C ILE A 297 -18.23 -23.39 -17.13
N TRP A 298 -18.89 -22.51 -16.39
CA TRP A 298 -20.20 -21.92 -16.72
C TRP A 298 -20.16 -20.39 -16.64
N PRO A 299 -19.60 -19.72 -17.67
CA PRO A 299 -19.61 -18.27 -17.75
C PRO A 299 -21.06 -17.77 -17.87
N GLY A 300 -21.61 -17.26 -16.77
CA GLY A 300 -23.02 -16.87 -16.64
C GLY A 300 -23.62 -17.20 -15.27
N VAL A 301 -22.97 -18.08 -14.48
CA VAL A 301 -23.33 -18.30 -13.08
C VAL A 301 -22.77 -17.18 -12.22
N THR A 302 -23.64 -16.34 -11.67
CA THR A 302 -23.26 -15.34 -10.67
C THR A 302 -23.36 -15.95 -9.28
N LEU A 303 -22.23 -16.05 -8.57
CA LEU A 303 -22.23 -16.47 -7.18
C LEU A 303 -22.82 -15.37 -6.27
N PRO A 304 -23.39 -15.72 -5.10
CA PRO A 304 -23.97 -14.73 -4.20
C PRO A 304 -22.93 -13.69 -3.77
N THR A 305 -23.10 -12.45 -4.23
CA THR A 305 -22.12 -11.36 -4.01
C THR A 305 -21.85 -11.12 -2.54
N TRP A 306 -22.82 -11.26 -1.64
CA TRP A 306 -22.60 -11.11 -0.20
C TRP A 306 -21.59 -12.10 0.41
N LEU A 307 -21.38 -13.26 -0.23
CA LEU A 307 -20.43 -14.28 0.23
C LEU A 307 -19.00 -14.03 -0.28
N PHE A 308 -18.88 -13.44 -1.48
CA PHE A 308 -17.63 -13.23 -2.20
C PHE A 308 -17.23 -11.75 -2.34
N SER A 309 -18.03 -10.82 -1.83
CA SER A 309 -17.81 -9.36 -1.91
C SER A 309 -16.49 -8.91 -1.30
N THR A 310 -15.92 -9.74 -0.44
CA THR A 310 -14.61 -9.50 0.18
C THR A 310 -13.42 -9.83 -0.73
N GLN A 311 -13.62 -10.45 -1.91
CA GLN A 311 -12.54 -10.97 -2.78
C GLN A 311 -12.00 -10.00 -3.83
N PHE A 312 -12.48 -8.75 -3.86
CA PHE A 312 -12.06 -7.77 -4.86
C PHE A 312 -10.79 -7.04 -4.41
N ASP A 313 -9.66 -7.75 -4.47
CA ASP A 313 -8.34 -7.12 -4.49
C ASP A 313 -8.01 -6.64 -5.91
N LEU A 314 -7.17 -5.61 -6.01
CA LEU A 314 -6.65 -5.12 -7.29
C LEU A 314 -5.95 -6.26 -8.04
N ALA A 315 -6.10 -6.30 -9.37
CA ALA A 315 -5.57 -7.37 -10.23
C ALA A 315 -4.07 -7.63 -9.96
N ARG A 316 -3.27 -6.56 -9.81
CA ARG A 316 -1.83 -6.59 -9.49
C ARG A 316 -1.45 -7.27 -8.17
N HIS A 317 -2.41 -7.52 -7.28
CA HIS A 317 -2.21 -8.20 -6.00
C HIS A 317 -2.85 -9.60 -5.95
N THR A 318 -3.31 -10.11 -7.09
CA THR A 318 -3.95 -11.43 -7.20
C THR A 318 -3.26 -12.30 -8.25
N MET A 319 -3.52 -13.60 -8.21
CA MET A 319 -3.08 -14.54 -9.25
C MET A 319 -4.32 -15.16 -9.88
N PHE A 320 -4.47 -15.00 -11.19
CA PHE A 320 -5.71 -15.35 -11.89
C PHE A 320 -6.03 -16.84 -11.79
N GLY A 321 -7.19 -17.18 -11.20
CA GLY A 321 -7.62 -18.56 -10.96
C GLY A 321 -7.08 -19.23 -9.71
N TYR A 322 -6.36 -18.49 -8.89
CA TYR A 322 -5.88 -18.97 -7.59
C TYR A 322 -6.66 -18.29 -6.48
N GLY A 323 -6.85 -19.00 -5.37
CA GLY A 323 -7.14 -18.34 -4.09
C GLY A 323 -5.84 -17.79 -3.51
N HIS A 324 -5.90 -16.82 -2.60
CA HIS A 324 -4.69 -16.32 -1.92
C HIS A 324 -3.90 -17.45 -1.24
N ILE A 325 -4.60 -18.46 -0.75
CA ILE A 325 -4.11 -19.76 -0.32
C ILE A 325 -4.73 -20.83 -1.22
N PHE A 326 -3.95 -21.84 -1.59
CA PHE A 326 -4.43 -22.89 -2.49
C PHE A 326 -5.68 -23.60 -1.94
N TRP A 327 -6.80 -23.53 -2.67
CA TRP A 327 -8.11 -23.97 -2.22
C TRP A 327 -8.15 -25.42 -1.73
N ALA A 328 -7.40 -26.33 -2.37
CA ALA A 328 -7.36 -27.75 -2.00
C ALA A 328 -6.74 -27.98 -0.61
N THR A 329 -6.08 -26.97 -0.02
CA THR A 329 -5.56 -27.03 1.34
C THR A 329 -6.59 -26.69 2.41
N PHE A 330 -7.78 -26.19 2.04
CA PHE A 330 -8.84 -25.79 2.95
C PHE A 330 -9.24 -26.88 3.97
N PRO A 331 -9.45 -28.16 3.59
CA PRO A 331 -9.78 -29.20 4.57
C PRO A 331 -8.67 -29.42 5.61
N PHE A 332 -7.41 -29.27 5.22
CA PHE A 332 -6.27 -29.40 6.14
C PHE A 332 -6.15 -28.18 7.04
N TRP A 333 -6.37 -26.97 6.52
CA TRP A 333 -6.47 -25.77 7.34
C TRP A 333 -7.56 -25.92 8.42
N LEU A 334 -8.76 -26.35 8.03
CA LEU A 334 -9.88 -26.55 8.96
C LEU A 334 -9.55 -27.62 10.02
N ALA A 335 -8.96 -28.75 9.62
CA ALA A 335 -8.52 -29.78 10.57
C ALA A 335 -7.46 -29.25 11.56
N GLY A 336 -6.50 -28.45 11.07
CA GLY A 336 -5.50 -27.77 11.89
C GLY A 336 -6.11 -26.76 12.86
N LEU A 337 -7.06 -25.94 12.40
CA LEU A 337 -7.80 -24.98 13.20
C LEU A 337 -8.57 -25.68 14.34
N ILE A 338 -9.34 -26.73 14.01
CA ILE A 338 -10.07 -27.54 14.99
C ILE A 338 -9.11 -28.13 16.04
N ARG A 339 -7.93 -28.61 15.61
CA ARG A 339 -6.90 -29.10 16.54
C ARG A 339 -6.38 -27.99 17.44
N CYS A 340 -6.16 -26.80 16.92
CA CYS A 340 -5.69 -25.66 17.70
C CYS A 340 -6.72 -25.22 18.75
N ILE A 341 -8.00 -25.18 18.38
CA ILE A 341 -9.11 -24.89 19.31
C ILE A 341 -9.20 -25.97 20.40
N ARG A 342 -9.17 -27.25 20.03
CA ARG A 342 -9.24 -28.36 20.99
C ARG A 342 -8.04 -28.41 21.94
N ARG A 343 -6.88 -27.96 21.48
CA ARG A 343 -5.64 -27.90 22.27
C ARG A 343 -5.29 -26.47 22.71
N PHE A 344 -6.27 -25.60 22.91
CA PHE A 344 -6.03 -24.20 23.30
C PHE A 344 -5.26 -24.03 24.63
N ARG A 345 -5.21 -25.06 25.49
CA ARG A 345 -4.37 -25.05 26.70
C ARG A 345 -2.87 -25.20 26.40
N ASP A 346 -2.51 -25.75 25.25
CA ASP A 346 -1.14 -25.88 24.79
C ASP A 346 -0.66 -24.53 24.21
N PRO A 347 0.47 -23.96 24.69
CA PRO A 347 0.93 -22.65 24.26
C PRO A 347 1.16 -22.52 22.76
N ALA A 348 1.64 -23.58 22.09
CA ALA A 348 1.89 -23.54 20.65
C ALA A 348 0.58 -23.42 19.85
N HIS A 349 -0.42 -24.23 20.18
CA HIS A 349 -1.73 -24.19 19.52
C HIS A 349 -2.48 -22.89 19.83
N ARG A 350 -2.43 -22.41 21.08
CA ARG A 350 -3.04 -21.14 21.48
C ARG A 350 -2.45 -19.95 20.73
N THR A 351 -1.12 -19.89 20.61
CA THR A 351 -0.43 -18.80 19.91
C THR A 351 -0.88 -18.69 18.45
N LEU A 352 -1.13 -19.81 17.76
CA LEU A 352 -1.66 -19.77 16.40
C LEU A 352 -3.07 -19.16 16.33
N ILE A 353 -3.95 -19.48 17.28
CA ILE A 353 -5.28 -18.87 17.36
C ILE A 353 -5.16 -17.36 17.61
N LEU A 354 -4.33 -16.95 18.57
CA LEU A 354 -4.13 -15.53 18.89
C LEU A 354 -3.53 -14.78 17.70
N ALA A 355 -2.56 -15.37 16.99
CA ALA A 355 -2.00 -14.78 15.78
C ALA A 355 -3.03 -14.66 14.66
N THR A 356 -3.91 -15.65 14.49
CA THR A 356 -5.04 -15.58 13.54
C THR A 356 -6.01 -14.46 13.89
N LEU A 357 -6.34 -14.28 15.18
CA LEU A 357 -7.23 -13.21 15.64
C LEU A 357 -6.57 -11.82 15.59
N ALA A 358 -5.25 -11.73 15.75
CA ALA A 358 -4.55 -10.44 15.63
C ALA A 358 -4.39 -9.99 14.17
N ALA A 359 -4.34 -10.92 13.21
CA ALA A 359 -4.04 -10.63 11.81
C ALA A 359 -4.91 -9.51 11.18
N PRO A 360 -6.23 -9.43 11.40
CA PRO A 360 -7.03 -8.39 10.76
C PRO A 360 -7.00 -7.01 11.43
N SER A 361 -6.36 -6.89 12.60
CA SER A 361 -6.41 -5.66 13.41
C SER A 361 -5.84 -4.43 12.71
N GLY A 362 -4.73 -4.57 11.98
CA GLY A 362 -4.13 -3.45 11.24
C GLY A 362 -4.96 -3.02 10.03
N ALA A 363 -5.43 -3.98 9.23
CA ALA A 363 -6.24 -3.70 8.04
C ALA A 363 -7.61 -3.07 8.37
N ALA A 364 -8.17 -3.41 9.53
CA ALA A 364 -9.47 -2.91 9.97
C ALA A 364 -9.50 -1.39 10.20
N LEU A 365 -8.35 -0.70 10.35
CA LEU A 365 -8.29 0.75 10.47
C LEU A 365 -8.66 1.51 9.18
N VAL A 366 -8.62 0.87 8.01
CA VAL A 366 -8.88 1.55 6.73
C VAL A 366 -9.88 0.74 5.93
N ASP A 367 -9.40 -0.24 5.17
CA ASP A 367 -10.21 -1.31 4.62
C ASP A 367 -9.32 -2.53 4.33
N TRP A 368 -9.99 -3.67 4.24
CA TRP A 368 -9.36 -4.95 3.97
C TRP A 368 -8.72 -4.99 2.59
N GLY A 369 -7.55 -5.60 2.50
CA GLY A 369 -6.85 -5.89 1.25
C GLY A 369 -5.67 -6.81 1.51
N ILE A 370 -5.27 -7.60 0.51
CA ILE A 370 -4.31 -8.70 0.69
C ILE A 370 -2.98 -8.22 1.25
N THR A 371 -2.49 -7.06 0.82
CA THR A 371 -1.22 -6.48 1.29
C THR A 371 -1.26 -6.09 2.78
N ARG A 372 -2.44 -5.68 3.30
CA ARG A 372 -2.64 -5.36 4.73
C ARG A 372 -2.92 -6.60 5.58
N GLY A 373 -3.50 -7.65 4.98
CA GLY A 373 -3.87 -8.90 5.64
C GLY A 373 -2.84 -10.03 5.57
N LEU A 374 -1.76 -9.88 4.78
CA LEU A 374 -0.82 -10.93 4.38
C LEU A 374 -0.27 -11.77 5.55
N VAL A 375 -0.19 -11.18 6.75
CA VAL A 375 0.28 -11.85 7.98
C VAL A 375 -0.51 -13.11 8.33
N PHE A 376 -1.78 -13.20 7.93
CA PHE A 376 -2.63 -14.38 8.17
C PHE A 376 -2.06 -15.67 7.55
N ILE A 377 -1.25 -15.55 6.49
CA ILE A 377 -0.60 -16.69 5.83
C ILE A 377 0.27 -17.47 6.82
N ILE A 378 0.90 -16.82 7.81
CA ILE A 378 1.79 -17.46 8.78
C ILE A 378 1.03 -18.49 9.65
N PRO A 379 0.02 -18.12 10.45
CA PRO A 379 -0.74 -19.10 11.21
C PRO A 379 -1.51 -20.07 10.30
N ALA A 380 -2.04 -19.63 9.16
CA ALA A 380 -2.75 -20.50 8.23
C ALA A 380 -1.86 -21.63 7.68
N THR A 381 -0.62 -21.33 7.30
CA THR A 381 0.35 -22.31 6.79
C THR A 381 0.70 -23.36 7.86
N LEU A 382 0.89 -22.94 9.11
CA LEU A 382 1.13 -23.87 10.22
C LEU A 382 -0.08 -24.75 10.53
N MET A 383 -1.30 -24.20 10.45
CA MET A 383 -2.53 -24.98 10.61
C MET A 383 -2.70 -25.99 9.47
N ILE A 384 -2.41 -25.62 8.22
CA ILE A 384 -2.40 -26.56 7.09
C ILE A 384 -1.39 -27.69 7.33
N ALA A 385 -0.19 -27.37 7.79
CA ALA A 385 0.84 -28.37 8.11
C ALA A 385 0.38 -29.35 9.20
N LEU A 386 -0.27 -28.85 10.26
CA LEU A 386 -0.87 -29.69 11.31
C LEU A 386 -1.98 -30.59 10.77
N GLY A 387 -2.85 -30.06 9.91
CA GLY A 387 -3.93 -30.82 9.28
C GLY A 387 -3.42 -31.90 8.33
N LEU A 388 -2.38 -31.62 7.56
CA LEU A 388 -1.72 -32.61 6.69
C LEU A 388 -1.06 -33.72 7.51
N GLU A 389 -0.41 -33.39 8.63
CA GLU A 389 0.15 -34.41 9.53
C GLU A 389 -0.94 -35.31 10.13
N MET A 390 -2.10 -34.73 10.48
CA MET A 390 -3.27 -35.49 10.93
C MET A 390 -3.82 -36.40 9.83
N ALA A 391 -3.99 -35.88 8.62
CA ALA A 391 -4.50 -36.63 7.48
C ALA A 391 -3.58 -37.78 7.08
N ALA A 392 -2.26 -37.54 7.02
CA ALA A 392 -1.28 -38.59 6.73
C ALA A 392 -1.27 -39.69 7.79
N THR A 393 -1.43 -39.32 9.07
CA THR A 393 -1.52 -40.28 10.18
C THR A 393 -2.80 -41.12 10.10
N TRP A 394 -3.92 -40.48 9.77
CA TRP A 394 -5.21 -41.15 9.56
C TRP A 394 -5.19 -42.08 8.35
N LEU A 395 -4.64 -41.65 7.21
CA LEU A 395 -4.52 -42.48 6.01
C LEU A 395 -3.72 -43.76 6.30
N ARG A 396 -2.61 -43.62 7.03
CA ARG A 396 -1.78 -44.76 7.43
C ARG A 396 -2.51 -45.71 8.38
N SER A 397 -3.36 -45.21 9.28
CA SER A 397 -4.11 -46.08 10.19
C SER A 397 -5.14 -46.93 9.45
N LYS A 398 -5.63 -46.45 8.30
CA LYS A 398 -6.52 -47.20 7.41
C LYS A 398 -5.76 -48.14 6.46
N TRP A 399 -4.58 -47.72 5.97
CA TRP A 399 -3.81 -48.43 4.95
C TRP A 399 -2.40 -48.76 5.49
N LEU A 400 -2.30 -49.78 6.34
CA LEU A 400 -1.07 -50.12 7.07
C LEU A 400 0.15 -50.45 6.18
N ARG A 401 -0.09 -50.88 4.93
CA ARG A 401 0.97 -51.17 3.94
C ARG A 401 1.63 -49.91 3.38
N LEU A 402 1.05 -48.72 3.61
CA LEU A 402 1.56 -47.47 3.08
C LEU A 402 2.77 -46.99 3.90
N SER A 403 3.93 -46.90 3.24
CA SER A 403 5.16 -46.41 3.87
C SER A 403 5.03 -44.93 4.23
N ARG A 404 5.31 -44.59 5.50
CA ARG A 404 5.33 -43.19 5.96
C ARG A 404 6.28 -42.34 5.12
N THR A 405 7.44 -42.87 4.77
CA THR A 405 8.43 -42.17 3.94
C THR A 405 7.86 -41.90 2.55
N LEU A 406 7.17 -42.87 1.94
CA LEU A 406 6.59 -42.71 0.61
C LEU A 406 5.49 -41.64 0.58
N ILE A 407 4.59 -41.61 1.58
CA ILE A 407 3.57 -40.56 1.70
C ILE A 407 4.23 -39.17 1.70
N TRP A 408 5.26 -39.00 2.53
CA TRP A 408 5.91 -37.71 2.68
C TRP A 408 6.77 -37.31 1.47
N LEU A 409 7.43 -38.26 0.81
CA LEU A 409 8.10 -38.01 -0.47
C LEU A 409 7.10 -37.64 -1.57
N ALA A 410 5.92 -38.26 -1.60
CA ALA A 410 4.86 -37.89 -2.53
C ALA A 410 4.32 -36.48 -2.24
N VAL A 411 4.06 -36.14 -0.97
CA VAL A 411 3.67 -34.77 -0.57
C VAL A 411 4.75 -33.75 -0.95
N PHE A 412 6.02 -34.08 -0.72
CA PHE A 412 7.14 -33.22 -1.12
C PHE A 412 7.16 -33.00 -2.64
N ALA A 413 7.03 -34.07 -3.43
CA ALA A 413 7.02 -34.00 -4.88
C ALA A 413 5.84 -33.20 -5.41
N VAL A 414 4.63 -33.40 -4.86
CA VAL A 414 3.42 -32.65 -5.25
C VAL A 414 3.56 -31.16 -4.95
N LEU A 415 4.00 -30.77 -3.75
CA LEU A 415 4.15 -29.36 -3.39
C LEU A 415 5.29 -28.69 -4.19
N THR A 416 6.37 -29.42 -4.45
CA THR A 416 7.46 -28.94 -5.31
C THR A 416 6.98 -28.74 -6.74
N GLY A 417 6.32 -29.74 -7.32
CA GLY A 417 5.76 -29.67 -8.66
C GLY A 417 4.75 -28.53 -8.80
N PHE A 418 3.86 -28.36 -7.81
CA PHE A 418 2.91 -27.25 -7.78
C PHE A 418 3.61 -25.88 -7.69
N SER A 419 4.66 -25.74 -6.87
CA SER A 419 5.40 -24.48 -6.74
C SER A 419 6.09 -24.08 -8.04
N PHE A 420 6.70 -25.03 -8.77
CA PHE A 420 7.30 -24.77 -10.07
C PHE A 420 6.26 -24.58 -11.18
N TRP A 421 5.11 -25.28 -11.11
CA TRP A 421 4.00 -25.07 -12.03
C TRP A 421 3.44 -23.65 -11.89
N MET A 422 3.18 -23.21 -10.66
CA MET A 422 2.71 -21.84 -10.37
C MET A 422 3.72 -20.78 -10.84
N MET A 423 5.02 -21.02 -10.66
CA MET A 423 6.06 -20.13 -11.19
C MET A 423 6.04 -20.09 -12.72
N THR A 424 5.91 -21.24 -13.37
CA THR A 424 5.86 -21.33 -14.83
C THR A 424 4.63 -20.61 -15.37
N ASP A 425 3.45 -20.88 -14.80
CA ASP A 425 2.19 -20.23 -15.15
C ASP A 425 2.25 -18.71 -14.98
N ALA A 426 2.83 -18.23 -13.87
CA ALA A 426 3.04 -16.81 -13.64
C ALA A 426 3.99 -16.15 -14.66
N LEU A 427 5.05 -16.84 -15.08
CA LEU A 427 5.99 -16.32 -16.07
C LEU A 427 5.43 -16.37 -17.50
N THR A 428 4.63 -17.38 -17.84
CA THR A 428 4.12 -17.57 -19.21
C THR A 428 2.79 -16.88 -19.45
N ASN A 429 1.85 -17.01 -18.52
CA ASN A 429 0.47 -16.53 -18.66
C ASN A 429 0.19 -15.29 -17.81
N GLY A 430 0.98 -15.06 -16.76
CA GLY A 430 0.87 -13.89 -15.89
C GLY A 430 0.84 -12.54 -16.61
N PRO A 431 1.63 -12.34 -17.69
CA PRO A 431 1.58 -11.10 -18.46
C PRO A 431 0.21 -10.78 -19.08
N THR A 432 -0.63 -11.78 -19.34
CA THR A 432 -1.92 -11.64 -20.05
C THR A 432 -3.11 -12.09 -19.19
N TRP A 433 -2.95 -12.17 -17.87
CA TRP A 433 -4.05 -12.50 -16.95
C TRP A 433 -5.12 -11.41 -16.86
N THR A 434 -4.74 -10.18 -17.21
CA THR A 434 -5.62 -9.01 -17.31
C THR A 434 -5.19 -8.19 -18.52
N ASP A 435 -6.15 -7.52 -19.12
CA ASP A 435 -6.01 -6.56 -20.21
C ASP A 435 -5.89 -5.10 -19.70
N ASN A 436 -6.13 -4.87 -18.40
CA ASN A 436 -5.97 -3.55 -17.81
C ASN A 436 -4.51 -3.32 -17.36
N TYR A 437 -3.72 -2.69 -18.22
CA TYR A 437 -2.32 -2.36 -17.95
C TYR A 437 -2.10 -0.96 -17.34
N GLY A 438 -3.13 -0.10 -17.37
CA GLY A 438 -3.08 1.29 -16.92
C GLY A 438 -3.15 1.48 -15.40
N LEU A 439 -3.54 2.69 -14.99
CA LEU A 439 -3.48 3.19 -13.61
C LEU A 439 -4.23 2.29 -12.61
N ASP A 440 -5.45 1.89 -12.95
CA ASP A 440 -6.28 1.05 -12.08
C ASP A 440 -5.88 -0.42 -12.10
N GLY A 441 -5.16 -0.85 -13.14
CA GLY A 441 -4.78 -2.24 -13.36
C GLY A 441 -3.35 -2.57 -12.93
N MET A 442 -2.54 -2.99 -13.90
CA MET A 442 -1.17 -3.46 -13.63
C MET A 442 -0.16 -2.34 -13.45
N GLN A 443 -0.41 -1.12 -13.93
CA GLN A 443 0.59 -0.03 -13.99
C GLN A 443 1.88 -0.50 -14.67
N TYR A 444 1.74 -1.11 -15.84
CA TYR A 444 2.83 -1.66 -16.63
C TYR A 444 3.44 -0.58 -17.52
N GLY A 445 4.77 -0.62 -17.73
CA GLY A 445 5.46 0.27 -18.66
C GLY A 445 6.80 0.80 -18.16
N ALA A 446 7.02 0.85 -16.84
CA ALA A 446 8.20 1.47 -16.26
C ALA A 446 9.53 0.91 -16.79
N ARG A 447 9.61 -0.41 -17.00
CA ARG A 447 10.80 -1.12 -17.50
C ARG A 447 11.01 -0.93 -19.00
N GLN A 448 9.98 -0.51 -19.73
CA GLN A 448 9.99 -0.37 -21.18
C GLN A 448 10.19 1.10 -21.55
N VAL A 449 9.34 1.96 -21.00
CA VAL A 449 9.25 3.39 -21.33
C VAL A 449 10.49 4.16 -20.88
N PHE A 450 10.87 4.09 -19.60
CA PHE A 450 11.95 4.95 -19.09
C PHE A 450 13.32 4.61 -19.70
N PRO A 451 13.73 3.34 -19.86
CA PRO A 451 14.97 3.04 -20.56
C PRO A 451 14.99 3.50 -22.01
N ARG A 452 13.88 3.37 -22.75
CA ARG A 452 13.78 3.83 -24.14
C ARG A 452 13.80 5.35 -24.24
N ALA A 453 13.02 6.04 -23.40
CA ALA A 453 13.03 7.50 -23.31
C ALA A 453 14.42 8.05 -22.93
N ALA A 454 15.12 7.37 -22.02
CA ALA A 454 16.49 7.70 -21.64
C ALA A 454 17.50 7.46 -22.77
N GLU A 455 17.30 6.46 -23.62
CA GLU A 455 18.12 6.23 -24.80
C GLU A 455 17.98 7.38 -25.79
N ILE A 456 16.74 7.75 -26.13
CA ILE A 456 16.43 8.86 -27.05
C ILE A 456 17.02 10.18 -26.52
N ALA A 457 16.74 10.51 -25.25
CA ALA A 457 17.26 11.72 -24.61
C ALA A 457 18.80 11.79 -24.60
N LYS A 458 19.49 10.64 -24.58
CA LYS A 458 20.97 10.61 -24.66
C LYS A 458 21.49 10.68 -26.08
N SER A 459 20.80 10.10 -27.06
CA SER A 459 21.22 10.11 -28.47
C SER A 459 20.90 11.43 -29.17
N GLU A 460 19.86 12.14 -28.72
CA GLU A 460 19.37 13.38 -29.29
C GLU A 460 19.40 14.48 -28.23
N ALA A 461 20.55 15.15 -28.07
CA ALA A 461 20.76 16.13 -27.01
C ALA A 461 19.83 17.36 -27.12
N ASP A 462 19.36 17.67 -28.33
CA ASP A 462 18.44 18.78 -28.58
C ASP A 462 16.97 18.37 -28.36
N THR A 463 16.66 17.07 -28.28
CA THR A 463 15.30 16.57 -28.04
C THR A 463 15.01 16.57 -26.54
N THR A 464 13.92 17.21 -26.13
CA THR A 464 13.37 17.07 -24.78
C THR A 464 12.24 16.03 -24.79
N VAL A 465 12.39 14.98 -23.99
CA VAL A 465 11.42 13.89 -23.90
C VAL A 465 10.55 14.08 -22.66
N TYR A 466 9.23 14.19 -22.86
CA TYR A 466 8.23 14.22 -21.80
C TYR A 466 7.51 12.87 -21.70
N VAL A 467 7.58 12.23 -20.55
CA VAL A 467 6.84 10.98 -20.28
C VAL A 467 5.57 11.31 -19.52
N SER A 468 4.43 10.81 -20.02
CA SER A 468 3.14 10.95 -19.36
C SER A 468 3.14 10.26 -18.00
N SER A 469 2.46 10.87 -17.04
CA SER A 469 2.30 10.40 -15.66
C SER A 469 0.98 9.68 -15.41
N THR A 470 0.10 9.57 -16.42
CA THR A 470 -1.30 9.15 -16.26
C THR A 470 -1.48 7.64 -16.07
N TRP A 471 -0.48 6.82 -16.40
CA TRP A 471 -0.57 5.35 -16.38
C TRP A 471 -0.08 4.69 -15.08
N ALA A 472 0.65 5.41 -14.22
CA ALA A 472 1.19 4.87 -12.98
C ALA A 472 1.32 5.89 -11.85
N ASN A 473 1.13 5.41 -10.62
CA ASN A 473 1.35 6.19 -9.41
C ASN A 473 2.84 6.51 -9.25
N GLY A 474 3.17 7.71 -8.75
CA GLY A 474 4.54 8.10 -8.41
C GLY A 474 5.53 7.87 -9.55
N SER A 475 5.14 8.25 -10.78
CA SER A 475 5.92 8.03 -12.00
C SER A 475 7.22 8.85 -12.04
N ASP A 476 7.29 9.94 -11.28
CA ASP A 476 8.52 10.68 -10.99
C ASP A 476 9.57 9.82 -10.25
N VAL A 477 9.13 8.97 -9.31
CA VAL A 477 10.01 8.02 -8.60
C VAL A 477 10.52 6.96 -9.57
N LEU A 478 9.66 6.48 -10.47
CA LEU A 478 10.05 5.51 -11.51
C LEU A 478 11.05 6.13 -12.48
N LEU A 479 10.83 7.37 -12.92
CA LEU A 479 11.78 8.13 -13.74
C LEU A 479 13.14 8.22 -13.06
N ARG A 480 13.18 8.66 -11.80
CA ARG A 480 14.42 8.74 -11.02
C ARG A 480 15.07 7.38 -10.87
N TYR A 481 14.30 6.32 -10.65
CA TYR A 481 14.84 4.96 -10.50
C TYR A 481 15.57 4.48 -11.76
N PHE A 482 14.96 4.63 -12.95
CA PHE A 482 15.49 4.10 -14.21
C PHE A 482 16.43 5.05 -14.96
N ALA A 483 16.24 6.37 -14.81
CA ALA A 483 16.83 7.37 -15.67
C ALA A 483 17.26 8.65 -14.92
N ASP A 484 17.69 8.50 -13.66
CA ASP A 484 18.20 9.60 -12.82
C ASP A 484 19.25 10.45 -13.54
N GLY A 485 19.16 11.78 -13.39
CA GLY A 485 20.19 12.71 -13.84
C GLY A 485 20.25 13.01 -15.34
N ILE A 486 19.22 12.66 -16.12
CA ILE A 486 19.08 13.06 -17.53
C ILE A 486 18.28 14.37 -17.61
N PRO A 487 18.89 15.51 -17.99
CA PRO A 487 18.25 16.83 -17.87
C PRO A 487 17.11 17.08 -18.87
N ASN A 488 17.19 16.47 -20.06
CA ASN A 488 16.22 16.57 -21.15
C ASN A 488 15.20 15.41 -21.14
N LEU A 489 15.08 14.67 -20.04
CA LEU A 489 14.03 13.69 -19.82
C LEU A 489 13.21 14.08 -18.58
N GLN A 490 11.93 14.33 -18.79
CA GLN A 490 11.06 14.91 -17.76
C GLN A 490 9.72 14.18 -17.72
N MET A 491 9.04 14.25 -16.57
CA MET A 491 7.61 13.93 -16.52
C MET A 491 6.82 15.08 -17.11
N GLY A 492 5.80 14.80 -17.91
CA GLY A 492 4.92 15.82 -18.48
C GLY A 492 3.76 15.23 -19.27
N ASN A 493 2.55 15.74 -19.02
CA ASN A 493 1.34 15.33 -19.71
C ASN A 493 0.98 16.38 -20.77
N ILE A 494 0.50 15.93 -21.93
CA ILE A 494 0.10 16.83 -23.01
C ILE A 494 -1.02 17.80 -22.60
N ASN A 495 -1.84 17.41 -21.63
CA ASN A 495 -2.90 18.24 -21.07
C ASN A 495 -2.38 19.59 -20.57
N ALA A 496 -1.12 19.66 -20.10
CA ALA A 496 -0.51 20.91 -19.67
C ALA A 496 -0.28 21.91 -20.82
N TRP A 497 -0.05 21.43 -22.05
CA TRP A 497 0.02 22.24 -23.27
C TRP A 497 -1.35 22.55 -23.85
N ALA A 498 -2.34 21.70 -23.59
CA ALA A 498 -3.72 21.94 -24.01
C ALA A 498 -4.45 22.93 -23.10
N LEU A 499 -4.04 23.04 -21.83
CA LEU A 499 -4.65 23.92 -20.84
C LEU A 499 -4.09 25.35 -20.94
N ASP A 500 -2.77 25.48 -21.06
CA ASP A 500 -2.03 26.73 -21.15
C ASP A 500 -1.03 26.70 -22.30
N TYR A 501 -0.80 27.86 -22.92
CA TYR A 501 0.20 27.97 -23.99
C TYR A 501 1.58 27.73 -23.41
N ARG A 502 2.24 26.71 -23.93
CA ARG A 502 3.64 26.36 -23.65
C ARG A 502 4.35 26.20 -24.98
N PRO A 503 5.64 26.58 -25.10
CA PRO A 503 6.38 26.34 -26.33
C PRO A 503 6.25 24.88 -26.76
N LEU A 504 5.92 24.68 -28.04
CA LEU A 504 5.75 23.38 -28.68
C LEU A 504 6.39 23.46 -30.07
N ASP A 505 7.45 22.68 -30.26
CA ASP A 505 8.20 22.60 -31.51
C ASP A 505 8.73 21.17 -31.72
N ASP A 506 9.39 20.95 -32.85
CA ASP A 506 9.93 19.65 -33.25
C ASP A 506 11.07 19.12 -32.36
N SER A 507 11.54 19.89 -31.38
CA SER A 507 12.49 19.40 -30.36
C SER A 507 11.78 18.66 -29.23
N ILE A 508 10.46 18.78 -29.10
CA ILE A 508 9.70 18.14 -28.02
C ILE A 508 9.13 16.79 -28.49
N LEU A 509 9.46 15.72 -27.76
CA LEU A 509 8.94 14.39 -27.96
C LEU A 509 8.13 13.96 -26.75
N PHE A 510 6.89 13.55 -26.95
CA PHE A 510 6.06 13.04 -25.86
C PHE A 510 5.99 11.52 -25.90
N VAL A 511 5.99 10.89 -24.73
CA VAL A 511 5.67 9.49 -24.54
C VAL A 511 4.32 9.39 -23.84
N MET A 512 3.32 8.97 -24.59
CA MET A 512 1.91 9.11 -24.27
C MET A 512 1.21 7.76 -24.18
N THR A 513 0.10 7.69 -23.45
CA THR A 513 -0.84 6.56 -23.48
C THR A 513 -1.86 6.70 -24.62
N GLU A 514 -2.72 5.69 -24.81
CA GLU A 514 -3.90 5.82 -25.68
C GLU A 514 -4.82 6.95 -25.22
N ASP A 515 -5.10 7.06 -23.91
CA ASP A 515 -5.98 8.10 -23.36
C ASP A 515 -5.46 9.52 -23.66
N ASP A 516 -4.13 9.71 -23.66
CA ASP A 516 -3.50 10.97 -24.02
C ASP A 516 -3.68 11.29 -25.52
N LEU A 517 -3.63 10.27 -26.40
CA LEU A 517 -3.91 10.43 -27.83
C LEU A 517 -5.38 10.73 -28.11
N ASP A 518 -6.30 10.02 -27.46
CA ASP A 518 -7.74 10.27 -27.54
C ASP A 518 -8.07 11.70 -27.09
N PHE A 519 -7.38 12.19 -26.04
CA PHE A 519 -7.48 13.58 -25.62
C PHE A 519 -7.01 14.55 -26.71
N ILE A 520 -5.87 14.28 -27.37
CA ILE A 520 -5.35 15.12 -28.47
C ILE A 520 -6.36 15.22 -29.62
N TYR A 521 -6.95 14.10 -30.03
CA TYR A 521 -7.92 14.08 -31.12
C TYR A 521 -9.24 14.76 -30.76
N SER A 522 -9.67 14.64 -29.50
CA SER A 522 -10.96 15.19 -29.05
C SER A 522 -10.89 16.68 -28.70
N CYS A 523 -9.75 17.19 -28.24
CA CYS A 523 -9.65 18.58 -27.80
C CYS A 523 -9.52 19.60 -28.95
N GLY A 524 -9.15 19.16 -30.16
CA GLY A 524 -9.08 20.01 -31.35
C GLY A 524 -8.01 21.10 -31.34
N LYS A 525 -7.01 21.00 -30.44
CA LYS A 525 -5.97 22.03 -30.23
C LYS A 525 -4.64 21.73 -30.92
N PHE A 526 -4.49 20.54 -31.47
CA PHE A 526 -3.23 20.05 -32.02
C PHE A 526 -3.39 19.56 -33.47
N THR A 527 -2.31 19.63 -34.23
CA THR A 527 -2.18 19.22 -35.64
C THR A 527 -0.83 18.52 -35.84
N ASP A 528 -0.60 17.99 -37.05
CA ASP A 528 0.67 17.38 -37.47
C ASP A 528 1.15 16.27 -36.52
N ILE A 529 0.19 15.45 -36.07
CA ILE A 529 0.42 14.35 -35.12
C ILE A 529 1.25 13.27 -35.81
N ASN A 530 2.52 13.17 -35.43
CA ASN A 530 3.46 12.20 -35.94
C ASN A 530 3.81 11.17 -34.85
N ILE A 531 3.38 9.92 -35.04
CA ILE A 531 3.75 8.80 -34.17
C ILE A 531 5.03 8.17 -34.72
N GLU A 532 6.15 8.39 -34.04
CA GLU A 532 7.47 7.90 -34.46
C GLU A 532 7.73 6.45 -34.04
N GLU A 533 7.22 6.06 -32.88
CA GLU A 533 7.40 4.73 -32.29
C GLU A 533 6.20 4.34 -31.43
N THR A 534 5.93 3.04 -31.34
CA THR A 534 4.89 2.48 -30.46
C THR A 534 5.45 1.30 -29.68
N LEU A 535 5.31 1.33 -28.35
CA LEU A 535 5.61 0.21 -27.47
C LEU A 535 4.33 -0.53 -27.14
N ALA A 536 4.32 -1.84 -27.40
CA ALA A 536 3.16 -2.69 -27.13
C ALA A 536 3.08 -3.12 -25.66
N TYR A 537 1.85 -3.30 -25.19
CA TYR A 537 1.54 -4.05 -23.99
C TYR A 537 1.84 -5.55 -24.17
N PRO A 538 1.89 -6.33 -23.08
CA PRO A 538 2.18 -7.77 -23.13
C PRO A 538 1.25 -8.61 -24.02
N ASP A 539 0.01 -8.17 -24.25
CA ASP A 539 -0.95 -8.83 -25.15
C ASP A 539 -0.77 -8.44 -26.64
N GLY A 540 0.16 -7.53 -26.94
CA GLY A 540 0.43 -7.02 -28.28
C GLY A 540 -0.39 -5.80 -28.67
N SER A 541 -1.34 -5.35 -27.85
CA SER A 541 -2.02 -4.07 -28.07
C SER A 541 -1.05 -2.90 -27.91
N PRO A 542 -1.25 -1.76 -28.60
CA PRO A 542 -0.48 -0.55 -28.36
C PRO A 542 -0.59 -0.09 -26.90
N GLY A 543 0.53 0.29 -26.30
CA GLY A 543 0.55 0.77 -24.91
C GLY A 543 1.09 2.19 -24.74
N PHE A 544 2.20 2.50 -25.41
CA PHE A 544 2.82 3.82 -25.36
C PHE A 544 3.22 4.31 -26.74
N TYR A 545 3.03 5.59 -26.99
CA TYR A 545 3.28 6.25 -28.26
C TYR A 545 4.33 7.35 -28.09
N PHE A 546 5.31 7.38 -28.99
CA PHE A 546 6.31 8.45 -29.08
C PHE A 546 5.83 9.43 -30.14
N VAL A 547 5.41 10.62 -29.72
CA VAL A 547 4.61 11.53 -30.54
C VAL A 547 5.24 12.91 -30.57
N ARG A 548 5.37 13.47 -31.78
CA ARG A 548 5.55 14.90 -32.02
C ARG A 548 4.29 15.47 -32.64
N LEU A 549 4.00 16.71 -32.31
CA LEU A 549 2.79 17.40 -32.75
C LEU A 549 2.99 18.90 -32.69
N ALA A 550 2.16 19.63 -33.42
CA ALA A 550 2.12 21.08 -33.42
C ALA A 550 0.78 21.58 -32.90
N TYR A 551 0.71 22.86 -32.53
CA TYR A 551 -0.57 23.51 -32.28
C TYR A 551 -1.30 23.83 -33.58
N VAL A 552 -2.63 23.86 -33.52
CA VAL A 552 -3.43 24.49 -34.58
C VAL A 552 -3.10 26.00 -34.69
N PRO A 553 -3.24 26.62 -35.87
CA PRO A 553 -2.85 28.02 -36.07
C PRO A 553 -3.52 29.01 -35.10
N GLU A 554 -4.78 28.74 -34.72
CA GLU A 554 -5.61 29.61 -33.86
C GLU A 554 -5.48 29.31 -32.36
N ILE A 555 -4.47 28.55 -31.91
CA ILE A 555 -4.38 28.09 -30.52
C ILE A 555 -4.43 29.22 -29.48
N LEU A 556 -3.79 30.36 -29.75
CA LEU A 556 -3.74 31.47 -28.80
C LEU A 556 -5.15 32.04 -28.56
N ASP A 557 -5.97 32.12 -29.60
CA ASP A 557 -7.34 32.60 -29.51
C ASP A 557 -8.23 31.58 -28.79
N ILE A 558 -8.07 30.28 -29.10
CA ILE A 558 -8.79 29.19 -28.42
C ILE A 558 -8.50 29.21 -26.91
N LEU A 559 -7.22 29.26 -26.52
CA LEU A 559 -6.82 29.26 -25.11
C LEU A 559 -7.26 30.53 -24.39
N ALA A 560 -7.23 31.70 -25.05
CA ALA A 560 -7.73 32.94 -24.48
C ALA A 560 -9.23 32.87 -24.22
N GLN A 561 -10.02 32.39 -25.19
CA GLN A 561 -11.47 32.22 -25.05
C GLN A 561 -11.83 31.22 -23.94
N GLU A 562 -11.17 30.07 -23.91
CA GLU A 562 -11.40 29.09 -22.86
C GLU A 562 -10.97 29.62 -21.48
N ARG A 563 -9.90 30.40 -21.40
CA ARG A 563 -9.48 31.04 -20.15
C ARG A 563 -10.54 32.02 -19.66
N GLU A 564 -11.07 32.87 -20.52
CA GLU A 564 -12.20 33.75 -20.18
C GLU A 564 -13.41 32.94 -19.68
N ALA A 565 -13.72 31.82 -20.35
CA ALA A 565 -14.80 30.94 -19.93
C ALA A 565 -14.54 30.27 -18.56
N ARG A 566 -13.30 29.84 -18.28
CA ARG A 566 -12.91 29.21 -17.00
C ARG A 566 -12.87 30.20 -15.83
N GLN A 567 -12.62 31.48 -16.10
CA GLN A 567 -12.63 32.54 -15.08
C GLN A 567 -14.04 33.06 -14.77
N ALA A 568 -15.04 32.75 -15.61
CA ALA A 568 -16.43 33.08 -15.33
C ALA A 568 -16.94 32.30 -14.10
N LEU A 569 -17.76 32.97 -13.27
CA LEU A 569 -18.39 32.30 -12.12
C LEU A 569 -19.43 31.29 -12.59
N ILE A 570 -19.42 30.12 -11.98
CA ILE A 570 -20.42 29.07 -12.14
C ILE A 570 -21.50 29.29 -11.08
N THR A 571 -22.76 29.27 -11.49
CA THR A 571 -23.90 29.43 -10.59
C THR A 571 -24.51 28.07 -10.26
N THR A 572 -24.63 27.78 -8.96
CA THR A 572 -25.20 26.56 -8.42
C THR A 572 -26.29 26.91 -7.41
N GLU A 573 -27.44 26.23 -7.45
CA GLU A 573 -28.45 26.34 -6.39
C GLU A 573 -28.23 25.25 -5.34
N MET A 574 -28.23 25.63 -4.06
CA MET A 574 -28.10 24.66 -2.97
C MET A 574 -28.93 25.05 -1.75
N LEU A 575 -29.13 24.09 -0.85
CA LEU A 575 -29.81 24.31 0.41
C LEU A 575 -28.79 24.60 1.52
N LEU A 576 -28.80 25.80 2.10
CA LEU A 576 -28.01 26.18 3.26
C LEU A 576 -28.95 26.50 4.42
N ASP A 577 -28.77 25.84 5.57
CA ASP A 577 -29.63 25.98 6.76
C ASP A 577 -31.14 25.87 6.47
N GLY A 578 -31.52 25.00 5.53
CA GLY A 578 -32.92 24.80 5.13
C GLY A 578 -33.48 25.87 4.19
N ARG A 579 -32.64 26.78 3.67
CA ARG A 579 -33.01 27.84 2.72
C ARG A 579 -32.36 27.59 1.37
N GLN A 580 -33.07 27.90 0.30
CA GLN A 580 -32.51 27.84 -1.06
C GLN A 580 -31.65 29.09 -1.28
N VAL A 581 -30.38 28.88 -1.61
CA VAL A 581 -29.38 29.93 -1.84
C VAL A 581 -28.77 29.71 -3.22
N THR A 582 -28.63 30.80 -3.97
CA THR A 582 -27.91 30.78 -5.24
C THR A 582 -26.45 31.12 -4.98
N VAL A 583 -25.54 30.25 -5.39
CA VAL A 583 -24.11 30.36 -5.13
C VAL A 583 -23.37 30.51 -6.44
N ALA A 584 -22.84 31.70 -6.72
CA ALA A 584 -21.94 31.92 -7.85
C ALA A 584 -20.49 31.79 -7.36
N HIS A 585 -19.71 30.88 -7.94
CA HIS A 585 -18.36 30.58 -7.47
C HIS A 585 -17.37 30.37 -8.61
N SER A 586 -16.07 30.54 -8.33
CA SER A 586 -15.01 30.18 -9.27
C SER A 586 -15.10 28.70 -9.67
N ALA A 587 -14.71 28.37 -10.89
CA ALA A 587 -14.67 26.98 -11.35
C ALA A 587 -13.79 26.11 -10.42
N LEU A 588 -14.30 24.93 -10.05
CA LEU A 588 -13.64 23.99 -9.15
C LEU A 588 -13.16 22.77 -9.94
N ASP A 589 -11.98 22.25 -9.61
CA ASP A 589 -11.44 21.01 -10.17
C ASP A 589 -11.50 19.83 -9.19
N THR A 590 -11.80 20.11 -7.93
CA THR A 590 -11.90 19.13 -6.84
C THR A 590 -13.16 19.42 -6.04
N ASN A 591 -14.03 18.40 -5.93
CA ASN A 591 -15.32 18.43 -5.23
C ASN A 591 -16.28 19.54 -5.73
N GLU A 592 -17.51 19.49 -5.23
CA GLU A 592 -18.56 20.49 -5.51
C GLU A 592 -18.60 21.58 -4.44
N ILE A 593 -19.12 22.77 -4.78
CA ILE A 593 -19.22 23.91 -3.85
C ILE A 593 -19.98 23.58 -2.55
N ALA A 594 -20.94 22.65 -2.61
CA ALA A 594 -21.70 22.21 -1.45
C ALA A 594 -20.81 21.62 -0.34
N HIS A 595 -19.66 21.04 -0.70
CA HIS A 595 -18.71 20.48 0.26
C HIS A 595 -17.97 21.53 1.07
N ALA A 596 -17.95 22.80 0.65
CA ALA A 596 -17.43 23.87 1.49
C ALA A 596 -18.35 24.21 2.66
N PHE A 597 -19.53 23.59 2.75
CA PHE A 597 -20.55 23.85 3.78
C PHE A 597 -21.10 22.55 4.39
N ASP A 598 -20.39 21.42 4.26
CA ASP A 598 -20.86 20.10 4.68
C ASP A 598 -20.55 19.77 6.15
N GLY A 599 -19.76 20.60 6.84
CA GLY A 599 -19.32 20.39 8.21
C GLY A 599 -18.25 19.31 8.37
N ASP A 600 -17.64 18.79 7.29
CA ASP A 600 -16.52 17.86 7.30
C ASP A 600 -15.20 18.61 7.03
N PRO A 601 -14.37 18.89 8.07
CA PRO A 601 -13.11 19.62 7.91
C PRO A 601 -12.04 18.85 7.12
N THR A 602 -12.35 17.64 6.66
CA THR A 602 -11.47 16.83 5.81
C THR A 602 -11.87 16.85 4.33
N THR A 603 -13.01 17.43 3.98
CA THR A 603 -13.41 17.63 2.59
C THR A 603 -12.79 18.93 2.07
N LEU A 604 -12.22 18.89 0.87
CA LEU A 604 -11.50 20.01 0.26
C LEU A 604 -12.19 20.41 -1.04
N ILE A 605 -12.49 21.68 -1.23
CA ILE A 605 -12.71 22.25 -2.56
C ILE A 605 -11.44 22.94 -3.05
N ARG A 606 -11.17 22.84 -4.35
CA ARG A 606 -10.02 23.47 -4.98
C ARG A 606 -10.43 24.14 -6.28
N THR A 607 -9.99 25.38 -6.49
CA THR A 607 -10.22 26.08 -7.75
C THR A 607 -9.46 25.41 -8.88
N LEU A 608 -10.03 25.45 -10.09
CA LEU A 608 -9.34 25.04 -11.31
C LEU A 608 -8.19 26.00 -11.63
N GLU A 609 -8.49 27.28 -11.90
CA GLU A 609 -7.52 28.32 -12.29
C GLU A 609 -7.98 29.71 -11.83
N ALA A 610 -8.31 29.86 -10.55
CA ALA A 610 -8.84 31.13 -10.02
C ALA A 610 -8.21 31.50 -8.69
N ASN A 611 -7.49 32.63 -8.68
CA ASN A 611 -6.97 33.29 -7.50
C ASN A 611 -7.24 34.81 -7.58
N PRO A 612 -8.10 35.37 -6.72
CA PRO A 612 -8.74 34.72 -5.58
C PRO A 612 -9.84 33.72 -5.99
N LEU A 613 -10.03 32.69 -5.18
CA LEU A 613 -11.30 31.93 -5.15
C LEU A 613 -12.40 32.91 -4.76
N LYS A 614 -13.43 33.03 -5.59
CA LYS A 614 -14.60 33.87 -5.31
C LYS A 614 -15.82 32.98 -5.07
N ILE A 615 -16.59 33.30 -4.04
CA ILE A 615 -17.87 32.66 -3.72
C ILE A 615 -18.84 33.79 -3.39
N VAL A 616 -19.97 33.84 -4.08
CA VAL A 616 -21.04 34.83 -3.90
C VAL A 616 -22.31 34.07 -3.55
N LEU A 617 -22.81 34.29 -2.35
CA LEU A 617 -24.03 33.69 -1.82
C LEU A 617 -25.15 34.72 -1.94
N SER A 618 -26.19 34.44 -2.72
CA SER A 618 -27.36 35.29 -2.88
C SER A 618 -28.59 34.64 -2.25
N TYR A 619 -29.18 35.34 -1.28
CA TYR A 619 -30.33 34.89 -0.51
C TYR A 619 -31.63 35.53 -1.03
N PRO A 620 -32.70 34.75 -1.25
CA PRO A 620 -33.99 35.31 -1.66
C PRO A 620 -34.64 36.22 -0.61
N GLU A 621 -34.35 35.97 0.67
CA GLU A 621 -34.79 36.79 1.80
C GLU A 621 -33.58 37.19 2.64
N PRO A 622 -33.45 38.47 3.06
CA PRO A 622 -32.30 38.92 3.83
C PRO A 622 -32.08 38.12 5.12
N VAL A 623 -30.82 37.80 5.39
CA VAL A 623 -30.36 37.03 6.55
C VAL A 623 -29.52 37.90 7.47
N GLN A 624 -29.32 37.45 8.70
CA GLN A 624 -28.40 38.11 9.63
C GLN A 624 -27.03 37.44 9.57
N LEU A 625 -25.97 38.24 9.53
CA LEU A 625 -24.58 37.80 9.53
C LEU A 625 -23.80 38.56 10.62
N GLN A 626 -23.11 37.83 11.48
CA GLN A 626 -22.23 38.36 12.51
C GLN A 626 -20.78 37.95 12.24
N SER A 627 -20.55 36.75 11.70
CA SER A 627 -19.20 36.26 11.40
C SER A 627 -19.18 35.19 10.32
N ALA A 628 -18.03 35.07 9.66
CA ALA A 628 -17.72 33.96 8.76
C ALA A 628 -16.42 33.31 9.22
N THR A 629 -16.46 31.99 9.42
CA THR A 629 -15.27 31.18 9.75
C THR A 629 -14.91 30.30 8.58
N LEU A 630 -13.67 30.37 8.12
CA LEU A 630 -13.17 29.58 7.01
C LEU A 630 -12.04 28.66 7.46
N LEU A 631 -12.05 27.41 7.03
CA LEU A 631 -10.94 26.47 7.20
C LEU A 631 -10.05 26.48 5.95
N ILE A 632 -8.89 27.12 6.06
CA ILE A 632 -7.97 27.37 4.94
C ILE A 632 -6.68 26.55 5.07
N GLY A 633 -5.98 26.43 3.95
CA GLY A 633 -4.71 25.69 3.84
C GLY A 633 -3.51 26.37 4.49
N GLY A 634 -2.36 25.72 4.32
CA GLY A 634 -1.05 26.15 4.82
C GLY A 634 -0.40 27.37 4.13
N PRO A 635 -0.65 27.68 2.84
CA PRO A 635 -0.04 28.85 2.20
C PRO A 635 -0.45 30.18 2.88
N PRO A 636 0.35 31.25 2.71
CA PRO A 636 -0.07 32.61 3.05
C PRO A 636 -1.36 32.99 2.33
N THR A 637 -2.38 33.36 3.11
CA THR A 637 -3.74 33.54 2.60
C THR A 637 -4.33 34.82 3.14
N ARG A 638 -5.01 35.57 2.27
CA ARG A 638 -5.87 36.69 2.65
C ARG A 638 -7.31 36.30 2.34
N VAL A 639 -8.18 36.43 3.33
CA VAL A 639 -9.62 36.23 3.16
C VAL A 639 -10.31 37.57 3.31
N THR A 640 -11.23 37.84 2.40
CA THR A 640 -12.12 38.99 2.45
C THR A 640 -13.56 38.49 2.45
N VAL A 641 -14.36 38.97 3.38
CA VAL A 641 -15.80 38.73 3.42
C VAL A 641 -16.50 40.08 3.34
N ALA A 642 -17.29 40.28 2.29
CA ALA A 642 -18.08 41.48 2.08
C ALA A 642 -19.57 41.12 2.10
N ALA A 643 -20.34 41.96 2.76
CA ALA A 643 -21.76 41.81 3.03
C ALA A 643 -22.52 42.93 2.30
N TYR A 644 -23.56 42.56 1.57
CA TYR A 644 -24.37 43.47 0.76
C TYR A 644 -25.86 43.35 1.12
N LEU A 645 -26.57 44.46 1.01
CA LEU A 645 -28.02 44.54 1.13
C LEU A 645 -28.57 45.40 -0.02
N ALA A 646 -29.45 44.86 -0.84
CA ALA A 646 -30.04 45.54 -1.99
C ALA A 646 -28.98 46.16 -2.95
N GLY A 647 -27.81 45.51 -3.05
CA GLY A 647 -26.68 45.94 -3.89
C GLY A 647 -25.70 46.92 -3.22
N ASP A 648 -26.03 47.47 -2.04
CA ASP A 648 -25.12 48.34 -1.29
C ASP A 648 -24.25 47.50 -0.33
N GLN A 649 -22.94 47.76 -0.32
CA GLN A 649 -22.02 47.10 0.61
C GLN A 649 -22.23 47.65 2.03
N VAL A 650 -22.82 46.84 2.91
CA VAL A 650 -23.14 47.24 4.30
C VAL A 650 -21.99 46.98 5.26
N ALA A 651 -21.16 45.98 5.00
CA ALA A 651 -19.96 45.70 5.79
C ALA A 651 -18.92 44.91 5.01
N SER A 652 -17.65 44.97 5.43
CA SER A 652 -16.59 44.08 4.95
C SER A 652 -15.52 43.89 6.00
N GLN A 653 -14.97 42.68 6.05
CA GLN A 653 -13.84 42.32 6.88
C GLN A 653 -12.79 41.65 6.02
N THR A 654 -11.52 41.91 6.31
CA THR A 654 -10.39 41.28 5.64
C THR A 654 -9.35 40.87 6.67
N GLN A 655 -8.85 39.65 6.55
CA GLN A 655 -7.80 39.14 7.41
C GLN A 655 -6.77 38.39 6.59
N GLU A 656 -5.50 38.61 6.90
CA GLU A 656 -4.37 37.94 6.26
C GLU A 656 -3.56 37.16 7.29
N VAL A 657 -3.07 35.99 6.88
CA VAL A 657 -2.30 35.09 7.70
C VAL A 657 -1.10 34.54 6.93
N GLY A 658 0.05 34.39 7.62
CA GLY A 658 1.31 33.90 7.04
C GLY A 658 1.30 32.40 6.75
N GLN A 659 2.43 31.76 6.50
CA GLN A 659 2.46 30.32 6.21
C GLN A 659 2.17 29.47 7.47
N SER A 660 1.54 28.30 7.30
CA SER A 660 1.27 27.30 8.33
C SER A 660 1.58 25.89 7.79
N PRO A 661 2.10 24.96 8.63
CA PRO A 661 2.29 23.55 8.23
C PRO A 661 0.99 22.75 8.20
N VAL A 662 -0.10 23.28 8.75
CA VAL A 662 -1.41 22.61 8.88
C VAL A 662 -2.54 23.56 8.46
N THR A 663 -3.73 23.02 8.21
CA THR A 663 -4.94 23.82 8.02
C THR A 663 -5.27 24.61 9.28
N ARG A 664 -5.98 25.73 9.11
CA ARG A 664 -6.32 26.64 10.21
C ARG A 664 -7.64 27.33 9.97
N GLU A 665 -8.32 27.64 11.06
CA GLU A 665 -9.55 28.45 11.03
C GLU A 665 -9.21 29.94 11.02
N LEU A 666 -9.96 30.68 10.22
CA LEU A 666 -9.92 32.13 10.15
C LEU A 666 -11.34 32.66 10.34
N THR A 667 -11.59 33.33 11.47
CA THR A 667 -12.90 33.90 11.80
C THR A 667 -12.89 35.40 11.58
N LEU A 668 -13.64 35.87 10.59
CA LEU A 668 -13.89 37.28 10.32
C LEU A 668 -15.20 37.67 11.00
N THR A 669 -15.13 38.58 11.97
CA THR A 669 -16.29 39.04 12.76
C THR A 669 -16.59 40.49 12.43
N PHE A 670 -17.85 40.81 12.16
CA PHE A 670 -18.32 42.18 11.96
C PHE A 670 -18.55 42.86 13.32
N ASP A 671 -18.45 44.20 13.37
CA ASP A 671 -18.60 44.95 14.63
C ASP A 671 -20.01 44.80 15.22
N GLU A 672 -21.02 44.69 14.36
CA GLU A 672 -22.42 44.49 14.70
C GLU A 672 -23.04 43.44 13.78
N GLN A 673 -24.21 42.91 14.17
CA GLN A 673 -24.97 41.97 13.35
C GLN A 673 -25.56 42.71 12.16
N VAL A 674 -25.20 42.30 10.94
CA VAL A 674 -25.63 42.97 9.70
C VAL A 674 -26.69 42.15 8.97
N THR A 675 -27.70 42.85 8.44
CA THR A 675 -28.74 42.24 7.59
C THR A 675 -28.29 42.29 6.13
N VAL A 676 -28.27 41.15 5.45
CA VAL A 676 -27.66 40.99 4.12
C VAL A 676 -28.52 40.11 3.22
N ASP A 677 -28.60 40.42 1.93
CA ASP A 677 -29.14 39.52 0.90
C ASP A 677 -28.04 38.92 0.01
N GLU A 678 -26.81 39.42 0.09
CA GLU A 678 -25.66 38.85 -0.59
C GLU A 678 -24.40 38.85 0.28
N ILE A 679 -23.63 37.76 0.23
CA ILE A 679 -22.34 37.60 0.90
C ILE A 679 -21.29 37.21 -0.14
N GLN A 680 -20.25 38.02 -0.29
CA GLN A 680 -19.11 37.74 -1.13
C GLN A 680 -17.91 37.31 -0.27
N ILE A 681 -17.32 36.18 -0.61
CA ILE A 681 -16.15 35.60 0.04
C ILE A 681 -15.05 35.49 -1.01
N GLU A 682 -13.92 36.13 -0.76
CA GLU A 682 -12.71 36.00 -1.57
C GLU A 682 -11.59 35.36 -0.74
N VAL A 683 -10.98 34.29 -1.27
CA VAL A 683 -9.81 33.64 -0.67
C VAL A 683 -8.65 33.79 -1.65
N LEU A 684 -7.70 34.65 -1.29
CA LEU A 684 -6.52 34.97 -2.08
C LEU A 684 -5.30 34.22 -1.53
N SER A 685 -4.64 33.43 -2.37
CA SER A 685 -3.27 32.97 -2.11
C SER A 685 -2.29 34.09 -2.44
N VAL A 686 -1.61 34.63 -1.44
CA VAL A 686 -0.97 35.96 -1.52
C VAL A 686 0.24 36.01 -2.45
N TYR A 687 0.96 34.89 -2.60
CA TYR A 687 2.17 34.82 -3.41
C TYR A 687 1.98 34.13 -4.76
N ASP A 688 0.77 33.63 -5.02
CA ASP A 688 0.47 32.98 -6.29
C ASP A 688 -0.09 34.01 -7.28
N GLY A 689 0.08 33.74 -8.58
CA GLY A 689 -0.53 34.56 -9.63
C GLY A 689 -2.05 34.39 -9.69
N GLU A 690 -2.69 35.08 -10.63
CA GLU A 690 -4.15 34.95 -10.88
C GLU A 690 -4.56 33.51 -11.26
N ILE A 691 -3.62 32.74 -11.82
CA ILE A 691 -3.77 31.32 -12.14
C ILE A 691 -3.15 30.51 -11.00
N ALA A 692 -3.99 30.11 -10.04
CA ALA A 692 -3.57 29.23 -8.96
C ALA A 692 -4.71 28.38 -8.43
N HIS A 693 -4.34 27.26 -7.82
CA HIS A 693 -5.25 26.41 -7.05
C HIS A 693 -5.38 26.95 -5.62
N VAL A 694 -6.51 27.58 -5.34
CA VAL A 694 -6.88 28.01 -3.99
C VAL A 694 -7.65 26.90 -3.33
N HIS A 695 -7.23 26.54 -2.10
CA HIS A 695 -7.76 25.43 -1.34
C HIS A 695 -8.62 25.94 -0.18
N LEU A 696 -9.82 25.40 -0.02
CA LEU A 696 -10.75 25.74 1.05
C LEU A 696 -11.47 24.47 1.52
N TRP A 697 -11.53 24.25 2.83
CA TRP A 697 -12.13 23.03 3.40
C TRP A 697 -13.55 23.27 3.91
N GLU A 698 -13.78 24.36 4.63
CA GLU A 698 -15.07 24.60 5.30
C GLU A 698 -15.35 26.11 5.37
N ILE A 699 -16.63 26.47 5.31
CA ILE A 699 -17.19 27.79 5.58
C ILE A 699 -18.34 27.62 6.57
N THR A 700 -18.24 28.28 7.72
CA THR A 700 -19.35 28.41 8.66
C THR A 700 -19.76 29.87 8.77
N LEU A 701 -21.02 30.15 8.47
CA LEU A 701 -21.64 31.48 8.60
C LEU A 701 -22.46 31.53 9.88
N LYS A 702 -22.37 32.62 10.66
CA LYS A 702 -23.10 32.82 11.91
C LYS A 702 -23.63 34.22 12.04
#